data_AF-A0A2M7KJJ4-F1
#
_entry.id   AF-A0A2M7KJJ4-F1
#
_cell.length_a   1.000
_cell.length_b   1.000
_cell.length_c   1.000
_cell.angle_alpha   90.00
_cell.angle_beta   90.00
_cell.angle_gamma   90.00
#
_symmetry.space_group_name_H-M   'P 1'
#
loop_
_entity.id
_entity.type
_entity.pdbx_description
1 polymer ?
#
loop_
_entity_poly.entity_id
_entity_poly.type
_entity_poly.pdbx_seq_one_letter_code
_entity_poly.pdbx_strand_id
1 'polypeptide(L)'
;MTYSPQSKQQTWQTAPVLVQAQALLDTLGRVHAISRARSREPGRAAVDPCAWSCTHTLSAKYGEQHLEAQLERYSRTLASFADAYGPGPVLLVTAPARIELCGGHLDYIDYFQDKVLTFASREYDMLMVARPRADQTVRGISLQPGFAPFEFSIADFPGGRSCHGGSAELVRSEWLSYLDYAGTPEPDWSNYLKGSGFYLQHLYPERQIRGIDLVVNSTIPPSGGASSSSALVMCSGYAFRALNGLPADPEEMATSGAQAEWYVGTRGGMMDHATMAFGKPDHAVRITFQPFSVAAVPTPADGYEWVTFYSHPTGVTPEILAKDNEISAVSCSILPLLIERALSDSPDLETPWRAFLRGVEREDADGIADLVLHCQPLLDSLPETLSLQELAEIVPGLRERVRRLYPSLAQIRGAEWPMPIRSKARYHLGEVQRVIEESRTLEQSTSGSDEGEVTASISRLGRLLDETHEGLRDLYGVSTDEVENLVGCVRSHPAVLGARVMGFGLGGNVLALVKSAAVGSVIEKAQTEYYRPRGRDGVADLHILVHTPGAGLGPVDPFAGARSTLIGLANHWENWRVNEPDILSLASGMLGIDGLADYTPTRPIKPLVLCGGKSTRFGGDRPKVLAEILGKPALEWVLEVLRSLPNSLPPLLLTSNEKSTCEQIRQQLDGRFEVGYLVDNDLLGTGHAVWLARERLADFDGITLVTEGTQAVLQRDTVLKSLLIHEAVGCAVMTMPTTAKDRPYAYLRRDDQGFVCDSCETRLEGAPPIERGEDNVSVYFMEGRELLPALEAARQRALDRSTGAYRLGQLGFPNEIVKSLVAAGRLVLGLCLAEEWEAQSLKTPSDCATVAQWVAPRNTRTPGQRSDWTEGSEG
;
A
#
# COMPACT_ATOMS: atom_id res chain seq x y z
N MET A 1 5.99 -27.46 8.72
CA MET A 1 5.03 -26.99 7.71
C MET A 1 3.66 -27.59 8.00
N THR A 2 2.77 -26.83 8.62
CA THR A 2 1.34 -27.17 8.72
C THR A 2 0.57 -25.86 8.84
N TYR A 3 0.36 -25.23 7.69
CA TYR A 3 -0.63 -24.19 7.49
C TYR A 3 -2.01 -24.85 7.66
N SER A 4 -2.73 -24.49 8.72
CA SER A 4 -4.15 -24.83 8.85
C SER A 4 -4.96 -23.88 7.97
N PRO A 5 -5.86 -24.37 7.10
CA PRO A 5 -6.65 -23.53 6.21
C PRO A 5 -7.80 -22.88 6.98
N GLN A 6 -7.59 -21.65 7.47
CA GLN A 6 -8.72 -20.77 7.75
C GLN A 6 -9.34 -20.32 6.41
N SER A 7 -10.67 -20.39 6.36
CA SER A 7 -11.56 -19.97 5.29
C SER A 7 -10.96 -18.88 4.40
N LYS A 8 -10.72 -19.20 3.12
CA LYS A 8 -10.48 -18.21 2.08
C LYS A 8 -11.72 -17.33 1.94
N GLN A 9 -11.82 -16.26 2.73
CA GLN A 9 -12.40 -15.03 2.22
C GLN A 9 -11.54 -14.69 1.00
N GLN A 10 -12.14 -14.63 -0.18
CA GLN A 10 -11.45 -14.22 -1.40
C GLN A 10 -11.02 -12.75 -1.20
N THR A 11 -9.82 -12.53 -0.67
CA THR A 11 -9.23 -11.21 -0.56
C THR A 11 -8.84 -10.78 -1.96
N TRP A 12 -9.76 -10.10 -2.63
CA TRP A 12 -9.52 -9.49 -3.94
C TRP A 12 -8.28 -8.59 -3.85
N GLN A 13 -7.32 -8.73 -4.77
CA GLN A 13 -6.19 -7.80 -4.88
C GLN A 13 -6.75 -6.44 -5.30
N THR A 14 -6.79 -5.49 -4.37
CA THR A 14 -7.39 -4.18 -4.61
C THR A 14 -6.33 -3.21 -5.13
N ALA A 15 -6.70 -2.46 -6.18
CA ALA A 15 -6.03 -1.22 -6.51
C ALA A 15 -6.07 -0.30 -5.28
N PRO A 16 -5.09 0.61 -5.10
CA PRO A 16 -5.12 1.52 -3.97
C PRO A 16 -6.41 2.34 -4.00
N VAL A 17 -7.11 2.35 -2.86
CA VAL A 17 -8.34 3.13 -2.72
C VAL A 17 -7.97 4.60 -2.60
N LEU A 18 -8.41 5.40 -3.56
CA LEU A 18 -8.32 6.85 -3.48
C LEU A 18 -9.60 7.41 -2.88
N VAL A 19 -9.46 8.40 -2.01
CA VAL A 19 -10.59 9.06 -1.33
C VAL A 19 -10.70 10.50 -1.83
N GLN A 20 -11.90 10.98 -2.07
CA GLN A 20 -12.11 12.40 -2.40
C GLN A 20 -11.77 13.26 -1.17
N ALA A 21 -10.70 14.06 -1.27
CA ALA A 21 -10.18 14.83 -0.14
C ALA A 21 -11.24 15.76 0.47
N GLN A 22 -12.01 16.45 -0.39
CA GLN A 22 -13.07 17.36 0.05
C GLN A 22 -14.22 16.62 0.74
N ALA A 23 -14.67 15.50 0.18
CA ALA A 23 -15.73 14.68 0.78
C ALA A 23 -15.35 14.18 2.19
N LEU A 24 -14.09 13.77 2.34
CA LEU A 24 -13.56 13.36 3.64
C LEU A 24 -13.46 14.53 4.60
N LEU A 25 -12.97 15.70 4.17
CA LEU A 25 -12.97 16.93 4.97
C LEU A 25 -14.36 17.30 5.48
N ASP A 26 -15.36 17.31 4.61
CA ASP A 26 -16.73 17.65 4.96
C ASP A 26 -17.31 16.63 5.95
N THR A 27 -17.03 15.35 5.73
CA THR A 27 -17.42 14.26 6.65
C THR A 27 -16.78 14.44 8.02
N LEU A 28 -15.48 14.73 8.09
CA LEU A 28 -14.77 14.99 9.35
C LEU A 28 -15.35 16.22 10.08
N GLY A 29 -15.71 17.27 9.33
CA GLY A 29 -16.41 18.44 9.87
C GLY A 29 -17.76 18.09 10.50
N ARG A 30 -18.56 17.25 9.84
CA ARG A 30 -19.83 16.73 10.38
C ARG A 30 -19.62 15.88 11.63
N VAL A 31 -18.64 14.96 11.62
CA VAL A 31 -18.26 14.14 12.79
C VAL A 31 -17.93 15.02 13.99
N HIS A 32 -17.14 16.07 13.80
CA HIS A 32 -16.74 16.99 14.86
C HIS A 32 -17.95 17.71 15.47
N ALA A 33 -18.89 18.16 14.63
CA ALA A 33 -20.13 18.78 15.07
C ALA A 33 -21.01 17.81 15.88
N ILE A 34 -21.13 16.55 15.45
CA ILE A 34 -21.92 15.51 16.13
C ILE A 34 -21.28 15.11 17.47
N SER A 35 -19.95 14.92 17.51
CA SER A 35 -19.22 14.59 18.74
C SER A 35 -19.43 15.66 19.83
N ARG A 36 -19.32 16.94 19.44
CA ARG A 36 -19.60 18.08 20.33
C ARG A 36 -21.06 18.22 20.75
N ALA A 37 -22.00 17.69 19.98
CA ALA A 37 -23.43 17.70 20.30
C ALA A 37 -23.84 16.52 21.22
N ARG A 38 -23.26 15.32 21.02
CA ARG A 38 -23.53 14.12 21.84
C ARG A 38 -23.07 14.28 23.29
N SER A 39 -22.06 15.12 23.57
CA SER A 39 -21.69 15.51 24.94
C SER A 39 -22.76 16.35 25.65
N ARG A 40 -23.79 16.82 24.93
CA ARG A 40 -24.88 17.64 25.47
C ARG A 40 -26.24 16.91 25.52
N GLU A 41 -26.54 16.00 24.59
CA GLU A 41 -27.76 15.15 24.61
C GLU A 41 -27.52 13.76 23.95
N PRO A 42 -27.49 12.65 24.72
CA PRO A 42 -27.29 11.32 24.17
C PRO A 42 -28.62 10.65 23.82
N GLY A 43 -29.03 10.73 22.55
CA GLY A 43 -30.13 9.90 22.03
C GLY A 43 -30.77 10.42 20.75
N ARG A 44 -30.68 9.64 19.66
CA ARG A 44 -31.38 9.83 18.35
C ARG A 44 -30.83 10.87 17.37
N ALA A 45 -29.58 10.74 16.94
CA ALA A 45 -29.19 11.20 15.61
C ALA A 45 -29.05 9.99 14.68
N ALA A 46 -29.76 9.98 13.55
CA ALA A 46 -29.46 9.06 12.45
C ALA A 46 -27.99 9.27 12.07
N VAL A 47 -27.17 8.23 12.22
CA VAL A 47 -25.72 8.38 12.03
C VAL A 47 -25.47 8.32 10.53
N ASP A 48 -24.99 9.42 9.95
CA ASP A 48 -24.42 9.46 8.59
C ASP A 48 -23.45 8.25 8.45
N PRO A 49 -23.73 7.28 7.56
CA PRO A 49 -22.92 6.06 7.45
C PRO A 49 -21.45 6.33 7.08
N CYS A 50 -21.17 7.39 6.32
CA CYS A 50 -19.82 7.80 5.98
C CYS A 50 -19.11 8.37 7.21
N ALA A 51 -19.82 9.17 8.03
CA ALA A 51 -19.30 9.68 9.30
C ALA A 51 -19.03 8.54 10.30
N TRP A 52 -19.96 7.59 10.42
CA TRP A 52 -19.77 6.40 11.25
C TRP A 52 -18.55 5.59 10.80
N SER A 53 -18.46 5.29 9.50
CA SER A 53 -17.32 4.57 8.90
C SER A 53 -15.99 5.26 9.25
N CYS A 54 -15.90 6.58 9.08
CA CYS A 54 -14.69 7.34 9.40
C CYS A 54 -14.30 7.19 10.87
N THR A 55 -15.25 7.40 11.79
CA THR A 55 -14.98 7.26 13.23
C THR A 55 -14.58 5.85 13.61
N HIS A 56 -15.23 4.83 13.04
CA HIS A 56 -14.94 3.44 13.32
C HIS A 56 -13.55 3.03 12.80
N THR A 57 -13.21 3.39 11.57
CA THR A 57 -11.88 3.10 10.99
C THR A 57 -10.76 3.73 11.80
N LEU A 58 -10.89 5.02 12.15
CA LEU A 58 -9.83 5.70 12.90
C LEU A 58 -9.75 5.21 14.35
N SER A 59 -10.89 4.93 15.00
CA SER A 59 -10.91 4.37 16.35
C SER A 59 -10.35 2.94 16.40
N ALA A 60 -10.59 2.12 15.38
CA ALA A 60 -10.03 0.78 15.29
C ALA A 60 -8.50 0.81 15.10
N LYS A 61 -7.99 1.80 14.38
CA LYS A 61 -6.54 1.98 14.17
C LYS A 61 -5.84 2.55 15.40
N TYR A 62 -6.37 3.63 15.98
CA TYR A 62 -5.65 4.41 17.00
C TYR A 62 -6.16 4.19 18.43
N GLY A 63 -7.32 3.56 18.62
CA GLY A 63 -8.01 3.51 19.91
C GLY A 63 -8.94 4.71 20.12
N GLU A 64 -10.01 4.49 20.89
CA GLU A 64 -11.08 5.49 21.11
C GLU A 64 -10.53 6.75 21.81
N GLN A 65 -9.58 6.60 22.74
CA GLN A 65 -8.99 7.73 23.46
C GLN A 65 -8.20 8.71 22.56
N HIS A 66 -7.78 8.28 21.37
CA HIS A 66 -7.01 9.10 20.43
C HIS A 66 -7.87 9.66 19.28
N LEU A 67 -9.15 9.29 19.18
CA LEU A 67 -9.99 9.58 18.03
C LEU A 67 -10.10 11.08 17.74
N GLU A 68 -10.37 11.93 18.75
CA GLU A 68 -10.55 13.38 18.55
C GLU A 68 -9.29 14.04 17.97
N ALA A 69 -8.11 13.72 18.52
CA ALA A 69 -6.84 14.23 18.03
C ALA A 69 -6.56 13.78 16.58
N GLN A 70 -6.90 12.54 16.24
CA GLN A 70 -6.71 12.02 14.88
C GLN A 70 -7.70 12.64 13.88
N LEU A 71 -8.96 12.88 14.27
CA LEU A 71 -9.92 13.60 13.43
C LEU A 71 -9.41 15.01 13.08
N GLU A 72 -8.87 15.73 14.05
CA GLU A 72 -8.27 17.05 13.83
C GLU A 72 -7.03 16.96 12.92
N ARG A 73 -6.14 15.99 13.18
CA ARG A 73 -4.92 15.77 12.41
C ARG A 73 -5.21 15.45 10.94
N TYR A 74 -6.13 14.53 10.67
CA TYR A 74 -6.55 14.19 9.30
C TYR A 74 -7.19 15.39 8.62
N SER A 75 -8.07 16.13 9.31
CA SER A 75 -8.71 17.34 8.77
C SER A 75 -7.67 18.39 8.38
N ARG A 76 -6.72 18.70 9.26
CA ARG A 76 -5.66 19.69 8.99
C ARG A 76 -4.76 19.28 7.82
N THR A 77 -4.42 18.00 7.73
CA THR A 77 -3.56 17.47 6.68
C THR A 77 -4.24 17.52 5.31
N LEU A 78 -5.51 17.12 5.24
CA LEU A 78 -6.31 17.19 4.03
C LEU A 78 -6.58 18.64 3.60
N ALA A 79 -6.86 19.54 4.54
CA ALA A 79 -7.06 20.96 4.25
C ALA A 79 -5.78 21.58 3.66
N SER A 80 -4.62 21.33 4.27
CA SER A 80 -3.35 21.78 3.72
C SER A 80 -3.05 21.20 2.34
N PHE A 81 -3.45 19.94 2.08
CA PHE A 81 -3.31 19.35 0.75
C PHE A 81 -4.20 20.05 -0.27
N ALA A 82 -5.48 20.26 0.06
CA ALA A 82 -6.45 20.92 -0.80
C ALA A 82 -6.04 22.37 -1.10
N ASP A 83 -5.53 23.11 -0.10
CA ASP A 83 -5.04 24.48 -0.26
C ASP A 83 -3.81 24.55 -1.18
N ALA A 84 -2.90 23.57 -1.08
CA ALA A 84 -1.67 23.55 -1.88
C ALA A 84 -1.88 23.03 -3.31
N TYR A 85 -2.73 22.03 -3.49
CA TYR A 85 -2.78 21.23 -4.73
C TYR A 85 -4.19 21.09 -5.34
N GLY A 86 -5.19 21.72 -4.73
CA GLY A 86 -6.60 21.67 -5.15
C GLY A 86 -7.36 20.44 -4.67
N PRO A 87 -8.69 20.42 -4.89
CA PRO A 87 -9.53 19.28 -4.54
C PRO A 87 -9.24 18.07 -5.43
N GLY A 88 -9.67 16.88 -4.99
CA GLY A 88 -9.66 15.67 -5.81
C GLY A 88 -9.33 14.40 -5.02
N PRO A 89 -9.18 13.27 -5.74
CA PRO A 89 -8.86 11.99 -5.13
C PRO A 89 -7.42 11.97 -4.60
N VAL A 90 -7.23 11.46 -3.39
CA VAL A 90 -5.93 11.31 -2.71
C VAL A 90 -5.79 9.92 -2.12
N LEU A 91 -4.55 9.44 -2.08
CA LEU A 91 -4.13 8.30 -1.28
C LEU A 91 -3.82 8.80 0.13
N LEU A 92 -4.34 8.12 1.15
CA LEU A 92 -3.89 8.28 2.53
C LEU A 92 -3.09 7.03 2.90
N VAL A 93 -1.85 7.22 3.36
CA VAL A 93 -0.99 6.13 3.82
C VAL A 93 -0.38 6.50 5.16
N THR A 94 -0.24 5.52 6.05
CA THR A 94 0.41 5.70 7.34
C THR A 94 1.56 4.72 7.52
N ALA A 95 2.69 5.17 8.05
CA ALA A 95 3.79 4.32 8.52
C ALA A 95 4.03 4.56 10.01
N PRO A 96 3.94 3.52 10.86
CA PRO A 96 4.03 3.68 12.32
C PRO A 96 5.44 3.99 12.79
N ALA A 97 5.56 4.57 13.99
CA ALA A 97 6.82 4.60 14.72
C ALA A 97 7.27 3.18 15.06
N ARG A 98 8.58 3.05 15.21
CA ARG A 98 9.26 1.78 15.40
C ARG A 98 9.80 1.68 16.82
N ILE A 99 9.36 0.67 17.60
CA ILE A 99 9.86 0.42 18.95
C ILE A 99 10.70 -0.86 19.00
N GLU A 100 12.01 -0.70 19.20
CA GLU A 100 12.97 -1.80 19.35
C GLU A 100 13.04 -2.26 20.80
N LEU A 101 12.68 -3.51 21.04
CA LEU A 101 12.80 -4.14 22.35
C LEU A 101 14.23 -4.63 22.55
N CYS A 102 14.72 -5.43 21.60
CA CYS A 102 16.04 -6.07 21.65
C CYS A 102 16.54 -6.40 20.24
N GLY A 103 17.86 -6.59 20.11
CA GLY A 103 18.52 -6.92 18.84
C GLY A 103 19.09 -5.69 18.12
N GLY A 104 19.40 -4.63 18.87
CA GLY A 104 19.95 -3.41 18.29
C GLY A 104 21.21 -3.72 17.49
N HIS A 105 21.35 -3.15 16.30
CA HIS A 105 22.53 -3.30 15.45
C HIS A 105 22.83 -4.74 14.95
N LEU A 106 21.87 -5.67 15.03
CA LEU A 106 22.00 -7.02 14.44
C LEU A 106 21.44 -7.13 13.02
N ASP A 107 20.62 -6.18 12.58
CA ASP A 107 19.78 -6.30 11.38
C ASP A 107 20.51 -6.17 10.03
N TYR A 108 21.80 -5.89 10.08
CA TYR A 108 22.68 -5.81 8.92
C TYR A 108 23.83 -6.84 8.97
N ILE A 109 23.85 -7.73 9.96
CA ILE A 109 24.87 -8.78 10.10
C ILE A 109 24.45 -10.04 9.32
N ASP A 110 25.43 -10.80 8.80
CA ASP A 110 25.19 -11.97 7.94
C ASP A 110 25.93 -13.24 8.34
N TYR A 111 26.79 -13.21 9.38
CA TYR A 111 27.62 -14.35 9.77
C TYR A 111 27.01 -15.25 10.86
N PHE A 112 25.78 -14.96 11.29
CA PHE A 112 24.82 -15.88 11.91
C PHE A 112 23.38 -15.47 11.59
N GLN A 113 22.40 -16.33 11.87
CA GLN A 113 20.99 -16.02 11.61
C GLN A 113 20.47 -14.97 12.59
N ASP A 114 20.53 -13.71 12.18
CA ASP A 114 20.20 -12.58 13.03
C ASP A 114 18.71 -12.36 13.19
N LYS A 115 18.32 -12.13 14.45
CA LYS A 115 16.95 -11.88 14.87
C LYS A 115 16.88 -10.57 15.61
N VAL A 116 15.82 -9.81 15.38
CA VAL A 116 15.47 -8.62 16.15
C VAL A 116 14.05 -8.72 16.65
N LEU A 117 13.78 -8.09 17.79
CA LEU A 117 12.48 -8.13 18.43
C LEU A 117 11.90 -6.72 18.59
N THR A 118 10.72 -6.54 18.01
CA THR A 118 10.33 -5.22 17.52
C THR A 118 8.81 -5.06 17.50
N PHE A 119 8.23 -3.87 17.74
CA PHE A 119 6.81 -3.62 17.39
C PHE A 119 6.53 -2.24 16.78
N ALA A 120 5.50 -2.15 15.94
CA ALA A 120 4.99 -0.89 15.39
C ALA A 120 4.12 -0.17 16.44
N SER A 121 4.32 1.12 16.69
CA SER A 121 3.46 1.86 17.63
C SER A 121 2.07 2.10 17.05
N ARG A 122 1.04 1.93 17.87
CA ARG A 122 -0.35 2.25 17.53
C ARG A 122 -0.63 3.75 17.51
N GLU A 123 -0.03 4.48 18.45
CA GLU A 123 -0.35 5.87 18.77
C GLU A 123 0.38 6.88 17.88
N TYR A 124 1.61 6.55 17.47
CA TYR A 124 2.49 7.47 16.75
C TYR A 124 2.84 6.91 15.38
N ASP A 125 2.58 7.70 14.34
CA ASP A 125 2.84 7.35 12.95
C ASP A 125 3.11 8.60 12.10
N MET A 126 3.56 8.37 10.87
CA MET A 126 3.58 9.36 9.82
C MET A 126 2.35 9.19 8.96
N LEU A 127 1.54 10.26 8.81
CA LEU A 127 0.44 10.33 7.86
C LEU A 127 0.93 11.05 6.60
N MET A 128 0.75 10.44 5.45
CA MET A 128 0.98 11.05 4.14
C MET A 128 -0.33 11.08 3.34
N VAL A 129 -0.65 12.25 2.82
CA VAL A 129 -1.70 12.45 1.81
C VAL A 129 -1.00 12.71 0.49
N ALA A 130 -1.25 11.89 -0.53
CA ALA A 130 -0.56 11.96 -1.81
C ALA A 130 -1.50 11.83 -3.01
N ARG A 131 -1.16 12.45 -4.15
CA ARG A 131 -1.87 12.32 -5.43
C ARG A 131 -0.87 12.13 -6.57
N PRO A 132 -1.17 11.28 -7.57
CA PRO A 132 -0.30 11.11 -8.73
C PRO A 132 -0.28 12.38 -9.58
N ARG A 133 0.86 12.61 -10.24
CA ARG A 133 0.98 13.60 -11.31
C ARG A 133 1.11 12.91 -12.66
N ALA A 134 0.96 13.68 -13.74
CA ALA A 134 1.19 13.20 -15.10
C ALA A 134 2.68 13.24 -15.50
N ASP A 135 3.49 14.04 -14.81
CA ASP A 135 4.93 14.19 -15.02
C ASP A 135 5.74 13.43 -13.95
N GLN A 136 7.07 13.58 -13.97
CA GLN A 136 8.00 12.96 -13.03
C GLN A 136 8.34 13.89 -11.84
N THR A 137 7.66 15.03 -11.70
CA THR A 137 7.95 16.02 -10.66
C THR A 137 7.35 15.59 -9.33
N VAL A 138 8.09 15.70 -8.24
CA VAL A 138 7.64 15.41 -6.87
C VAL A 138 7.62 16.72 -6.09
N ARG A 139 6.48 17.03 -5.46
CA ARG A 139 6.32 18.22 -4.62
C ARG A 139 5.82 17.83 -3.24
N GLY A 140 6.50 18.30 -2.21
CA GLY A 140 6.23 17.89 -0.83
C GLY A 140 6.14 19.06 0.13
N ILE A 141 5.15 18.99 1.03
CA ILE A 141 4.98 19.89 2.16
C ILE A 141 4.99 19.05 3.44
N SER A 142 5.69 19.53 4.47
CA SER A 142 5.59 18.98 5.82
C SER A 142 4.81 19.94 6.69
N LEU A 143 3.86 19.42 7.48
CA LEU A 143 3.17 20.19 8.51
C LEU A 143 3.99 20.30 9.81
N GLN A 144 5.13 19.61 9.87
CA GLN A 144 6.03 19.70 11.00
C GLN A 144 6.92 20.96 10.87
N PRO A 145 7.04 21.79 11.91
CA PRO A 145 7.90 22.98 11.88
C PRO A 145 9.35 22.62 11.54
N GLY A 146 10.04 23.52 10.82
CA GLY A 146 11.46 23.37 10.47
C GLY A 146 11.73 22.59 9.17
N PHE A 147 10.71 22.04 8.52
CA PHE A 147 10.83 21.33 7.24
C PHE A 147 10.21 22.14 6.11
N ALA A 148 11.04 22.83 5.32
CA ALA A 148 10.58 23.64 4.21
C ALA A 148 9.96 22.78 3.09
N PRO A 149 8.97 23.30 2.34
CA PRO A 149 8.49 22.65 1.13
C PRO A 149 9.61 22.42 0.12
N PHE A 150 9.50 21.35 -0.68
CA PHE A 150 10.49 21.02 -1.70
C PHE A 150 9.84 20.67 -3.05
N GLU A 151 10.66 20.69 -4.09
CA GLU A 151 10.37 20.14 -5.41
C GLU A 151 11.62 19.45 -5.98
N PHE A 152 11.46 18.29 -6.62
CA PHE A 152 12.52 17.62 -7.42
C PHE A 152 11.91 16.78 -8.56
N SER A 153 12.70 16.31 -9.50
CA SER A 153 12.24 15.40 -10.56
C SER A 153 12.83 14.00 -10.42
N ILE A 154 12.01 12.95 -10.59
CA ILE A 154 12.52 11.57 -10.66
C ILE A 154 13.45 11.39 -11.86
N ALA A 155 13.26 12.18 -12.92
CA ALA A 155 14.12 12.18 -14.10
C ALA A 155 15.54 12.71 -13.84
N ASP A 156 15.79 13.30 -12.65
CA ASP A 156 17.14 13.71 -12.24
C ASP A 156 18.02 12.50 -11.90
N PHE A 157 17.42 11.31 -11.72
CA PHE A 157 18.15 10.07 -11.68
C PHE A 157 18.74 9.78 -13.08
N PRO A 158 20.08 9.70 -13.24
CA PRO A 158 20.73 9.58 -14.55
C PRO A 158 20.46 8.24 -15.27
N GLY A 159 19.69 7.34 -14.66
CA GLY A 159 19.43 6.00 -15.13
C GLY A 159 20.57 5.03 -14.81
N GLY A 160 20.22 3.77 -14.51
CA GLY A 160 21.15 2.66 -14.42
C GLY A 160 21.11 1.79 -15.69
N ARG A 161 22.05 0.83 -15.84
CA ARG A 161 21.87 -0.25 -16.83
C ARG A 161 20.61 -1.05 -16.48
N SER A 162 19.87 -1.56 -17.47
CA SER A 162 18.67 -2.36 -17.21
C SER A 162 19.04 -3.57 -16.34
N CYS A 163 18.55 -3.58 -15.10
CA CYS A 163 18.72 -4.66 -14.13
C CYS A 163 17.39 -5.35 -13.80
N HIS A 164 16.33 -5.03 -14.56
CA HIS A 164 15.00 -5.61 -14.37
C HIS A 164 15.04 -7.12 -14.63
N GLY A 165 14.68 -7.92 -13.62
CA GLY A 165 14.81 -9.38 -13.66
C GLY A 165 16.24 -9.92 -13.50
N GLY A 166 17.21 -9.06 -13.17
CA GLY A 166 18.56 -9.45 -12.75
C GLY A 166 18.59 -10.06 -11.35
N SER A 167 19.73 -10.65 -10.95
CA SER A 167 19.90 -11.12 -9.58
C SER A 167 19.86 -9.94 -8.60
N ALA A 168 19.37 -10.19 -7.37
CA ALA A 168 19.37 -9.19 -6.30
C ALA A 168 20.76 -8.56 -6.05
N GLU A 169 21.82 -9.36 -6.25
CA GLU A 169 23.20 -8.92 -6.15
C GLU A 169 23.59 -7.90 -7.23
N LEU A 170 23.17 -8.11 -8.48
CA LEU A 170 23.43 -7.17 -9.57
C LEU A 170 22.71 -5.84 -9.34
N VAL A 171 21.42 -5.90 -8.98
CA VAL A 171 20.60 -4.71 -8.68
C VAL A 171 21.27 -3.87 -7.57
N ARG A 172 21.70 -4.53 -6.49
CA ARG A 172 22.40 -3.88 -5.38
C ARG A 172 23.75 -3.30 -5.80
N SER A 173 24.55 -4.04 -6.59
CA SER A 173 25.87 -3.58 -7.04
C SER A 173 25.79 -2.32 -7.91
N GLU A 174 24.82 -2.26 -8.83
CA GLU A 174 24.58 -1.08 -9.67
C GLU A 174 24.11 0.12 -8.82
N TRP A 175 23.23 -0.10 -7.85
CA TRP A 175 22.80 0.95 -6.92
C TRP A 175 23.98 1.53 -6.14
N LEU A 176 24.85 0.66 -5.61
CA LEU A 176 26.06 1.09 -4.90
C LEU A 176 27.03 1.86 -5.80
N SER A 177 27.14 1.50 -7.09
CA SER A 177 27.92 2.28 -8.06
C SER A 177 27.36 3.68 -8.25
N TYR A 178 26.02 3.80 -8.34
CA TYR A 178 25.36 5.09 -8.43
C TYR A 178 25.59 5.93 -7.17
N LEU A 179 25.47 5.34 -5.98
CA LEU A 179 25.73 6.06 -4.72
C LEU A 179 27.18 6.55 -4.59
N ASP A 180 28.18 5.75 -5.01
CA ASP A 180 29.59 6.19 -5.03
C ASP A 180 29.80 7.35 -6.03
N TYR A 181 29.11 7.33 -7.17
CA TYR A 181 29.15 8.43 -8.16
C TYR A 181 28.44 9.70 -7.68
N ALA A 182 27.24 9.56 -7.11
CA ALA A 182 26.41 10.68 -6.67
C ALA A 182 26.95 11.36 -5.40
N GLY A 183 27.65 10.59 -4.55
CA GLY A 183 28.11 11.06 -3.24
C GLY A 183 26.96 11.20 -2.24
N THR A 184 27.29 11.69 -1.04
CA THR A 184 26.29 12.00 -0.01
C THR A 184 25.69 13.37 -0.29
N PRO A 185 24.35 13.50 -0.45
CA PRO A 185 23.72 14.79 -0.68
C PRO A 185 23.76 15.68 0.57
N GLU A 186 23.67 17.00 0.38
CA GLU A 186 23.48 17.94 1.50
C GLU A 186 22.23 17.58 2.32
N PRO A 187 22.27 17.66 3.67
CA PRO A 187 21.17 17.23 4.52
C PRO A 187 19.86 17.97 4.21
N ASP A 188 18.87 17.23 3.72
CA ASP A 188 17.51 17.71 3.47
C ASP A 188 16.52 16.55 3.56
N TRP A 189 15.34 16.80 4.11
CA TRP A 189 14.33 15.76 4.32
C TRP A 189 13.77 15.20 3.01
N SER A 190 13.82 15.97 1.90
CA SER A 190 13.44 15.48 0.58
C SER A 190 14.33 14.34 0.10
N ASN A 191 15.55 14.19 0.63
CA ASN A 191 16.47 13.14 0.21
C ASN A 191 15.95 11.73 0.55
N TYR A 192 15.14 11.57 1.61
CA TYR A 192 14.47 10.30 1.88
C TYR A 192 13.47 9.93 0.78
N LEU A 193 12.75 10.92 0.24
CA LEU A 193 11.83 10.70 -0.89
C LEU A 193 12.56 10.54 -2.22
N LYS A 194 13.66 11.29 -2.45
CA LYS A 194 14.54 11.10 -3.62
C LYS A 194 15.09 9.69 -3.62
N GLY A 195 15.59 9.21 -2.48
CA GLY A 195 16.05 7.83 -2.30
C GLY A 195 14.97 6.83 -2.73
N SER A 196 13.74 6.96 -2.23
CA SER A 196 12.63 6.08 -2.62
C SER A 196 12.29 6.15 -4.11
N GLY A 197 12.19 7.35 -4.68
CA GLY A 197 11.82 7.56 -6.09
C GLY A 197 12.91 7.09 -7.06
N PHE A 198 14.17 7.45 -6.79
CA PHE A 198 15.32 7.05 -7.62
C PHE A 198 15.58 5.55 -7.53
N TYR A 199 15.50 4.97 -6.34
CA TYR A 199 15.63 3.52 -6.18
C TYR A 199 14.48 2.77 -6.89
N LEU A 200 13.26 3.32 -6.88
CA LEU A 200 12.16 2.74 -7.63
C LEU A 200 12.40 2.82 -9.15
N GLN A 201 12.88 3.95 -9.65
CA GLN A 201 13.25 4.12 -11.06
C GLN A 201 14.39 3.17 -11.47
N HIS A 202 15.32 2.88 -10.54
CA HIS A 202 16.37 1.87 -10.70
C HIS A 202 15.83 0.44 -10.80
N LEU A 203 14.81 0.08 -9.99
CA LEU A 203 14.17 -1.24 -10.05
C LEU A 203 13.34 -1.46 -11.34
N TYR A 204 12.78 -0.37 -11.90
CA TYR A 204 11.91 -0.40 -13.08
C TYR A 204 12.42 0.55 -14.19
N PRO A 205 13.62 0.29 -14.76
CA PRO A 205 14.28 1.19 -15.72
C PRO A 205 13.49 1.40 -17.02
N GLU A 206 12.63 0.44 -17.39
CA GLU A 206 11.79 0.50 -18.60
C GLU A 206 10.51 1.32 -18.40
N ARG A 207 10.21 1.76 -17.16
CA ARG A 207 9.01 2.56 -16.85
C ARG A 207 9.42 3.99 -16.51
N GLN A 208 8.63 4.95 -16.95
CA GLN A 208 8.72 6.32 -16.44
C GLN A 208 7.91 6.39 -15.15
N ILE A 209 8.60 6.45 -14.01
CA ILE A 209 7.93 6.58 -12.72
C ILE A 209 7.38 7.99 -12.59
N ARG A 210 6.06 8.13 -12.45
CA ARG A 210 5.42 9.43 -12.29
C ARG A 210 5.67 9.96 -10.88
N GLY A 211 5.82 11.26 -10.81
CA GLY A 211 5.93 12.00 -9.58
C GLY A 211 4.58 12.17 -8.87
N ILE A 212 4.63 12.75 -7.68
CA ILE A 212 3.49 12.87 -6.76
C ILE A 212 3.46 14.26 -6.12
N ASP A 213 2.26 14.77 -5.88
CA ASP A 213 2.03 15.86 -4.92
C ASP A 213 1.75 15.23 -3.55
N LEU A 214 2.40 15.71 -2.48
CA LEU A 214 2.19 15.16 -1.13
C LEU A 214 2.22 16.21 -0.02
N VAL A 215 1.50 15.90 1.06
CA VAL A 215 1.59 16.54 2.37
C VAL A 215 1.86 15.46 3.42
N VAL A 216 2.84 15.68 4.30
CA VAL A 216 3.13 14.80 5.44
C VAL A 216 2.81 15.48 6.77
N ASN A 217 2.28 14.70 7.70
CA ASN A 217 2.04 15.10 9.08
C ASN A 217 2.46 13.96 10.00
N SER A 218 3.58 14.12 10.69
CA SER A 218 4.17 13.10 11.56
C SER A 218 3.91 13.40 13.04
N THR A 219 3.45 12.40 13.79
CA THR A 219 3.49 12.41 15.26
C THR A 219 4.70 11.67 15.81
N ILE A 220 5.56 11.12 14.94
CA ILE A 220 6.85 10.54 15.31
C ILE A 220 7.85 11.70 15.51
N PRO A 221 8.49 11.83 16.69
CA PRO A 221 9.51 12.84 16.91
C PRO A 221 10.69 12.67 15.93
N PRO A 222 11.14 13.75 15.28
CA PRO A 222 12.21 13.70 14.30
C PRO A 222 13.53 13.46 15.03
N SER A 223 14.41 12.65 14.43
CA SER A 223 15.72 12.30 15.03
C SER A 223 15.61 11.72 16.45
N GLY A 224 14.49 11.06 16.75
CA GLY A 224 14.16 10.46 18.04
C GLY A 224 14.74 9.07 18.28
N GLY A 225 15.24 8.39 17.25
CA GLY A 225 15.55 6.96 17.33
C GLY A 225 14.32 6.05 17.24
N ALA A 226 13.13 6.61 16.97
CA ALA A 226 11.89 5.88 16.66
C ALA A 226 11.60 5.81 15.15
N SER A 227 12.64 6.00 14.33
CA SER A 227 12.66 5.79 12.87
C SER A 227 11.71 6.69 12.06
N SER A 228 11.63 7.97 12.39
CA SER A 228 10.85 8.95 11.61
C SER A 228 11.32 9.05 10.14
N SER A 229 12.61 8.85 9.88
CA SER A 229 13.18 8.82 8.53
C SER A 229 12.71 7.61 7.74
N SER A 230 12.82 6.41 8.31
CA SER A 230 12.36 5.19 7.66
C SER A 230 10.84 5.18 7.48
N ALA A 231 10.06 5.80 8.37
CA ALA A 231 8.62 5.99 8.18
C ALA A 231 8.31 6.85 6.94
N LEU A 232 9.12 7.89 6.68
CA LEU A 232 9.02 8.69 5.47
C LEU A 232 9.40 7.89 4.22
N VAL A 233 10.48 7.12 4.28
CA VAL A 233 10.90 6.22 3.19
C VAL A 233 9.81 5.19 2.88
N MET A 234 9.21 4.58 3.90
CA MET A 234 8.17 3.56 3.75
C MET A 234 6.86 4.15 3.20
N CYS A 235 6.41 5.31 3.72
CA CYS A 235 5.25 6.01 3.15
C CYS A 235 5.49 6.39 1.69
N SER A 236 6.66 6.95 1.37
CA SER A 236 7.02 7.39 0.02
C SER A 236 7.11 6.20 -0.93
N GLY A 237 7.79 5.13 -0.53
CA GLY A 237 7.91 3.90 -1.31
C GLY A 237 6.56 3.26 -1.61
N TYR A 238 5.64 3.25 -0.63
CA TYR A 238 4.28 2.76 -0.82
C TYR A 238 3.49 3.66 -1.77
N ALA A 239 3.52 4.98 -1.54
CA ALA A 239 2.81 5.96 -2.35
C ALA A 239 3.26 5.92 -3.82
N PHE A 240 4.58 5.89 -4.08
CA PHE A 240 5.10 5.76 -5.43
C PHE A 240 4.64 4.47 -6.12
N ARG A 241 4.65 3.34 -5.39
CA ARG A 241 4.20 2.05 -5.94
C ARG A 241 2.72 2.04 -6.24
N ALA A 242 1.90 2.38 -5.25
CA ALA A 242 0.45 2.45 -5.36
C ALA A 242 0.03 3.36 -6.53
N LEU A 243 0.56 4.57 -6.58
CA LEU A 243 0.17 5.59 -7.56
C LEU A 243 0.75 5.34 -8.97
N ASN A 244 1.72 4.45 -9.12
CA ASN A 244 2.24 4.00 -10.41
C ASN A 244 1.77 2.58 -10.80
N GLY A 245 0.87 1.96 -10.03
CA GLY A 245 0.37 0.61 -10.32
C GLY A 245 1.47 -0.46 -10.25
N LEU A 246 2.37 -0.34 -9.28
CA LEU A 246 3.46 -1.29 -9.01
C LEU A 246 3.16 -2.11 -7.75
N PRO A 247 3.67 -3.34 -7.66
CA PRO A 247 3.48 -4.19 -6.48
C PRO A 247 4.13 -3.57 -5.24
N ALA A 248 3.50 -3.78 -4.08
CA ALA A 248 3.96 -3.33 -2.77
C ALA A 248 3.96 -4.49 -1.78
N ASP A 249 4.63 -5.59 -2.14
CA ASP A 249 4.83 -6.73 -1.24
C ASP A 249 5.57 -6.29 0.04
N PRO A 250 5.16 -6.72 1.25
CA PRO A 250 5.77 -6.27 2.49
C PRO A 250 7.29 -6.52 2.60
N GLU A 251 7.80 -7.65 2.11
CA GLU A 251 9.24 -7.96 2.15
C GLU A 251 10.00 -7.12 1.12
N GLU A 252 9.43 -6.96 -0.08
CA GLU A 252 9.99 -6.06 -1.10
C GLU A 252 10.01 -4.60 -0.60
N MET A 253 8.95 -4.16 0.08
CA MET A 253 8.85 -2.83 0.70
C MET A 253 9.94 -2.64 1.76
N ALA A 254 10.13 -3.63 2.64
CA ALA A 254 11.15 -3.58 3.67
C ALA A 254 12.57 -3.49 3.06
N THR A 255 12.87 -4.38 2.12
CA THR A 255 14.19 -4.48 1.47
C THR A 255 14.49 -3.26 0.62
N SER A 256 13.54 -2.81 -0.19
CA SER A 256 13.71 -1.64 -1.05
C SER A 256 13.77 -0.34 -0.26
N GLY A 257 12.99 -0.22 0.83
CA GLY A 257 13.06 0.91 1.74
C GLY A 257 14.45 1.06 2.35
N ALA A 258 15.00 -0.04 2.91
CA ALA A 258 16.33 -0.03 3.50
C ALA A 258 17.42 0.40 2.50
N GLN A 259 17.37 -0.11 1.27
CA GLN A 259 18.34 0.26 0.23
C GLN A 259 18.13 1.67 -0.32
N ALA A 260 16.89 2.14 -0.38
CA ALA A 260 16.56 3.51 -0.78
C ALA A 260 17.08 4.53 0.24
N GLU A 261 17.01 4.21 1.54
CA GLU A 261 17.49 5.11 2.61
C GLU A 261 19.00 5.35 2.52
N TRP A 262 19.79 4.41 1.98
CA TRP A 262 21.24 4.61 1.75
C TRP A 262 21.60 5.81 0.86
N TYR A 263 20.63 6.35 0.10
CA TYR A 263 20.80 7.59 -0.64
C TYR A 263 21.20 8.77 0.26
N VAL A 264 20.79 8.78 1.53
CA VAL A 264 21.15 9.83 2.50
C VAL A 264 22.54 9.63 3.11
N GLY A 265 23.25 8.57 2.72
CA GLY A 265 24.62 8.26 3.13
C GLY A 265 24.76 7.23 4.26
N THR A 266 23.67 6.89 4.97
CA THR A 266 23.68 5.86 6.01
C THR A 266 23.84 4.47 5.40
N ARG A 267 24.31 3.51 6.21
CA ARG A 267 24.46 2.10 5.79
C ARG A 267 23.84 1.15 6.81
N GLY A 268 22.66 1.53 7.29
CA GLY A 268 21.83 0.70 8.19
C GLY A 268 21.22 -0.52 7.50
N GLY A 269 20.62 -1.39 8.31
CA GLY A 269 19.93 -2.59 7.88
C GLY A 269 18.45 -2.34 7.57
N MET A 270 17.62 -3.39 7.70
CA MET A 270 16.21 -3.35 7.33
C MET A 270 15.23 -3.49 8.51
N MET A 271 15.68 -3.48 9.78
CA MET A 271 14.82 -3.66 10.96
C MET A 271 13.62 -2.71 10.98
N ASP A 272 13.88 -1.42 10.74
CA ASP A 272 12.88 -0.37 10.83
C ASP A 272 11.79 -0.56 9.79
N HIS A 273 12.24 -0.71 8.55
CA HIS A 273 11.42 -0.98 7.38
C HIS A 273 10.60 -2.25 7.51
N ALA A 274 11.23 -3.35 7.95
CA ALA A 274 10.58 -4.64 8.13
C ALA A 274 9.53 -4.58 9.23
N THR A 275 9.80 -3.93 10.36
CA THR A 275 8.76 -3.85 11.39
C THR A 275 7.61 -2.94 10.98
N MET A 276 7.88 -1.85 10.26
CA MET A 276 6.79 -1.06 9.68
C MET A 276 6.00 -1.91 8.69
N ALA A 277 6.64 -2.69 7.81
CA ALA A 277 5.94 -3.52 6.84
C ALA A 277 5.11 -4.66 7.48
N PHE A 278 5.57 -5.22 8.59
CA PHE A 278 4.99 -6.42 9.20
C PHE A 278 4.32 -6.20 10.57
N GLY A 279 4.21 -4.95 11.03
CA GLY A 279 3.60 -4.60 12.31
C GLY A 279 2.18 -5.16 12.46
N LYS A 280 1.87 -5.69 13.64
CA LYS A 280 0.60 -6.34 13.95
C LYS A 280 0.00 -5.78 15.25
N PRO A 281 -1.31 -5.49 15.29
CA PRO A 281 -1.97 -5.13 16.54
C PRO A 281 -1.70 -6.16 17.65
N ASP A 282 -1.42 -5.64 18.85
CA ASP A 282 -1.23 -6.40 20.10
C ASP A 282 -0.01 -7.34 20.12
N HIS A 283 0.84 -7.32 19.10
CA HIS A 283 1.99 -8.20 18.97
C HIS A 283 3.27 -7.44 18.64
N ALA A 284 4.37 -7.88 19.26
CA ALA A 284 5.69 -7.69 18.70
C ALA A 284 5.91 -8.63 17.51
N VAL A 285 6.96 -8.38 16.76
CA VAL A 285 7.40 -9.19 15.64
C VAL A 285 8.86 -9.54 15.87
N ARG A 286 9.18 -10.84 15.72
CA ARG A 286 10.54 -11.36 15.68
C ARG A 286 10.92 -11.50 14.22
N ILE A 287 11.87 -10.69 13.78
CA ILE A 287 12.29 -10.63 12.37
C ILE A 287 13.61 -11.36 12.24
N THR A 288 13.67 -12.35 11.34
CA THR A 288 14.90 -13.01 10.89
C THR A 288 15.23 -12.52 9.49
N PHE A 289 16.49 -12.16 9.21
CA PHE A 289 16.86 -11.58 7.91
C PHE A 289 17.39 -12.60 6.89
N GLN A 290 17.92 -13.74 7.34
CA GLN A 290 18.51 -14.76 6.46
C GLN A 290 18.22 -16.20 6.95
N PRO A 291 17.34 -16.98 6.26
CA PRO A 291 16.35 -16.50 5.27
C PRO A 291 15.34 -15.55 5.93
N PHE A 292 14.76 -14.64 5.14
CA PHE A 292 13.80 -13.68 5.65
C PHE A 292 12.56 -14.38 6.23
N SER A 293 12.20 -14.07 7.47
CA SER A 293 10.95 -14.53 8.07
C SER A 293 10.51 -13.61 9.21
N VAL A 294 9.20 -13.55 9.45
CA VAL A 294 8.62 -12.75 10.53
C VAL A 294 7.64 -13.60 11.34
N ALA A 295 7.87 -13.69 12.64
CA ALA A 295 6.98 -14.35 13.60
C ALA A 295 6.32 -13.30 14.49
N ALA A 296 5.04 -13.47 14.81
CA ALA A 296 4.38 -12.63 15.82
C ALA A 296 4.72 -13.15 17.22
N VAL A 297 5.08 -12.25 18.12
CA VAL A 297 5.39 -12.54 19.53
C VAL A 297 4.43 -11.72 20.38
N PRO A 298 3.72 -12.34 21.34
CA PRO A 298 2.81 -11.60 22.21
C PRO A 298 3.59 -10.59 23.06
N THR A 299 2.96 -9.48 23.43
CA THR A 299 3.55 -8.46 24.30
C THR A 299 3.08 -8.60 25.75
N PRO A 300 3.73 -7.97 26.74
CA PRO A 300 3.44 -8.17 28.16
C PRO A 300 1.94 -8.08 28.50
N ALA A 301 1.53 -8.86 29.49
CA ALA A 301 0.16 -8.90 30.01
C ALA A 301 -0.33 -7.53 30.53
N ASP A 302 -1.65 -7.40 30.71
CA ASP A 302 -2.32 -6.24 31.30
C ASP A 302 -1.58 -5.72 32.55
N GLY A 303 -1.32 -4.41 32.60
CA GLY A 303 -0.70 -3.75 33.75
C GLY A 303 0.76 -3.31 33.55
N TYR A 304 1.31 -3.44 32.35
CA TYR A 304 2.61 -2.86 31.97
C TYR A 304 2.51 -2.04 30.67
N GLU A 305 3.30 -0.97 30.58
CA GLU A 305 3.40 -0.10 29.40
C GLU A 305 4.85 0.02 28.93
N TRP A 306 5.01 0.17 27.62
CA TRP A 306 6.25 0.62 27.01
C TRP A 306 6.25 2.14 26.93
N VAL A 307 7.26 2.79 27.53
CA VAL A 307 7.36 4.24 27.55
C VAL A 307 8.72 4.65 26.99
N THR A 308 8.74 5.56 26.02
CA THR A 308 9.98 6.17 25.55
C THR A 308 10.18 7.55 26.16
N PHE A 309 11.45 7.88 26.42
CA PHE A 309 11.89 9.16 26.94
C PHE A 309 13.00 9.69 26.03
N TYR A 310 12.75 10.80 25.34
CA TYR A 310 13.70 11.41 24.43
C TYR A 310 14.75 12.22 25.20
N SER A 311 16.03 12.00 24.86
CA SER A 311 17.15 12.75 25.41
C SER A 311 17.44 13.99 24.57
N HIS A 312 18.07 13.82 23.40
CA HIS A 312 18.47 14.86 22.46
C HIS A 312 18.67 14.24 21.07
N PRO A 313 18.76 15.02 19.98
CA PRO A 313 18.97 14.44 18.67
C PRO A 313 20.33 13.76 18.59
N THR A 314 20.39 12.56 18.01
CA THR A 314 21.65 11.87 17.67
C THR A 314 22.59 12.76 16.83
N GLY A 315 22.03 13.70 16.07
CA GLY A 315 22.76 14.58 15.15
C GLY A 315 22.97 13.96 13.76
N VAL A 316 23.32 14.79 12.77
CA VAL A 316 23.60 14.37 11.38
C VAL A 316 24.97 14.86 10.91
N THR A 317 25.92 15.00 11.84
CA THR A 317 27.25 15.50 11.49
C THR A 317 28.05 14.47 10.70
N PRO A 318 29.05 14.90 9.90
CA PRO A 318 29.96 13.99 9.22
C PRO A 318 30.58 12.94 10.16
N GLU A 319 30.90 13.31 11.40
CA GLU A 319 31.50 12.41 12.40
C GLU A 319 30.55 11.28 12.84
N ILE A 320 29.26 11.58 12.98
CA ILE A 320 28.23 10.58 13.29
C ILE A 320 28.03 9.66 12.10
N LEU A 321 27.97 10.20 10.88
CA LEU A 321 27.86 9.40 9.67
C LEU A 321 29.09 8.50 9.45
N ALA A 322 30.28 8.99 9.80
CA ALA A 322 31.50 8.18 9.81
C ALA A 322 31.44 7.07 10.85
N LYS A 323 30.83 7.31 12.02
CA LYS A 323 30.64 6.31 13.07
C LYS A 323 29.62 5.24 12.67
N ASP A 324 28.52 5.62 12.04
CA ASP A 324 27.54 4.69 11.44
C ASP A 324 28.22 3.77 10.43
N ASN A 325 28.94 4.36 9.48
CA ASN A 325 29.68 3.63 8.47
C ASN A 325 30.82 2.76 9.05
N GLU A 326 31.49 3.20 10.13
CA GLU A 326 32.47 2.38 10.87
C GLU A 326 31.80 1.12 11.42
N ILE A 327 30.69 1.31 12.13
CA ILE A 327 29.95 0.23 12.77
C ILE A 327 29.47 -0.80 11.73
N SER A 328 28.87 -0.34 10.63
CA SER A 328 28.42 -1.22 9.55
C SER A 328 29.60 -1.91 8.85
N ALA A 329 30.70 -1.21 8.58
CA ALA A 329 31.88 -1.82 7.96
C ALA A 329 32.47 -2.94 8.82
N VAL A 330 32.64 -2.68 10.13
CA VAL A 330 33.14 -3.69 11.07
C VAL A 330 32.21 -4.90 11.10
N SER A 331 30.92 -4.66 11.27
CA SER A 331 29.93 -5.73 11.50
C SER A 331 29.65 -6.56 10.26
N CYS A 332 29.52 -5.94 9.09
CA CYS A 332 29.07 -6.60 7.86
C CYS A 332 30.20 -7.06 6.93
N SER A 333 31.39 -6.47 7.04
CA SER A 333 32.45 -6.68 6.02
C SER A 333 33.77 -7.14 6.61
N ILE A 334 34.06 -6.84 7.87
CA ILE A 334 35.34 -7.15 8.50
C ILE A 334 35.21 -8.37 9.42
N LEU A 335 34.27 -8.37 10.37
CA LEU A 335 34.10 -9.47 11.32
C LEU A 335 33.87 -10.85 10.67
N PRO A 336 33.02 -11.01 9.63
CA PRO A 336 32.87 -12.29 8.94
C PRO A 336 34.21 -12.86 8.45
N LEU A 337 35.05 -12.01 7.85
CA LEU A 337 36.35 -12.40 7.30
C LEU A 337 37.35 -12.75 8.41
N LEU A 338 37.36 -11.99 9.50
CA LEU A 338 38.25 -12.25 10.64
C LEU A 338 37.86 -13.54 11.37
N ILE A 339 36.57 -13.81 11.51
CA ILE A 339 36.07 -15.07 12.08
C ILE A 339 36.46 -16.24 11.17
N GLU A 340 36.20 -16.16 9.87
CA GLU A 340 36.59 -17.19 8.90
C GLU A 340 38.10 -17.49 8.97
N ARG A 341 38.91 -16.43 9.02
CA ARG A 341 40.37 -16.52 9.18
C ARG A 341 40.75 -17.22 10.49
N ALA A 342 40.17 -16.80 11.62
CA ALA A 342 40.47 -17.37 12.94
C ALA A 342 40.12 -18.86 13.00
N LEU A 343 39.00 -19.27 12.39
CA LEU A 343 38.59 -20.67 12.28
C LEU A 343 39.54 -21.48 11.40
N SER A 344 40.03 -20.90 10.30
CA SER A 344 41.03 -21.53 9.43
C SER A 344 42.39 -21.67 10.11
N ASP A 345 42.82 -20.66 10.86
CA ASP A 345 44.11 -20.62 11.54
C ASP A 345 44.12 -21.51 12.81
N SER A 346 42.94 -21.77 13.40
CA SER A 346 42.77 -22.60 14.60
C SER A 346 41.49 -23.45 14.52
N PRO A 347 41.55 -24.64 13.90
CA PRO A 347 40.39 -25.51 13.70
C PRO A 347 39.65 -25.94 14.97
N ASP A 348 40.32 -25.95 16.14
CA ASP A 348 39.70 -26.26 17.43
C ASP A 348 38.58 -25.26 17.80
N LEU A 349 38.59 -24.05 17.24
CA LEU A 349 37.55 -23.03 17.43
C LEU A 349 36.26 -23.34 16.65
N GLU A 350 36.32 -24.21 15.64
CA GLU A 350 35.20 -24.51 14.75
C GLU A 350 34.07 -25.24 15.47
N THR A 351 34.40 -26.14 16.40
CA THR A 351 33.38 -26.95 17.10
C THR A 351 32.50 -26.09 18.01
N PRO A 352 33.06 -25.26 18.93
CA PRO A 352 32.27 -24.30 19.71
C PRO A 352 31.46 -23.35 18.84
N TRP A 353 32.07 -22.79 17.78
CA TRP A 353 31.40 -21.86 16.89
C TRP A 353 30.19 -22.49 16.19
N ARG A 354 30.35 -23.69 15.62
CA ARG A 354 29.22 -24.41 14.99
C ARG A 354 28.14 -24.82 15.99
N ALA A 355 28.51 -25.10 17.23
CA ALA A 355 27.53 -25.38 18.27
C ALA A 355 26.70 -24.14 18.61
N PHE A 356 27.35 -22.98 18.74
CA PHE A 356 26.68 -21.69 18.90
C PHE A 356 25.73 -21.39 17.74
N LEU A 357 26.18 -21.48 16.49
CA LEU A 357 25.34 -21.26 15.30
C LEU A 357 24.08 -22.14 15.31
N ARG A 358 24.23 -23.43 15.67
CA ARG A 358 23.08 -24.35 15.80
C ARG A 358 22.16 -23.98 16.95
N GLY A 359 22.69 -23.46 18.05
CA GLY A 359 21.90 -22.96 19.18
C GLY A 359 21.03 -21.77 18.76
N VAL A 360 21.61 -20.83 18.00
CA VAL A 360 20.89 -19.66 17.44
C VAL A 360 19.78 -20.10 16.47
N GLU A 361 20.10 -21.01 15.54
CA GLU A 361 19.15 -21.55 14.57
C GLU A 361 17.96 -22.25 15.28
N ARG A 362 18.24 -22.97 16.38
CA ARG A 362 17.23 -23.69 17.17
C ARG A 362 16.51 -22.86 18.22
N GLU A 363 16.92 -21.61 18.43
CA GLU A 363 16.41 -20.76 19.51
C GLU A 363 16.55 -21.43 20.89
N ASP A 364 17.70 -22.07 21.15
CA ASP A 364 17.97 -22.80 22.40
C ASP A 364 18.20 -21.87 23.59
N ALA A 365 17.12 -21.26 24.08
CA ALA A 365 17.18 -20.31 25.19
C ALA A 365 17.72 -20.90 26.51
N ASP A 366 17.71 -22.23 26.69
CA ASP A 366 18.26 -22.87 27.89
C ASP A 366 19.78 -23.06 27.79
N GLY A 367 20.31 -23.33 26.60
CA GLY A 367 21.73 -23.60 26.36
C GLY A 367 22.54 -22.46 25.75
N ILE A 368 21.91 -21.42 25.20
CA ILE A 368 22.60 -20.39 24.41
C ILE A 368 23.66 -19.62 25.21
N ALA A 369 23.43 -19.37 26.51
CA ALA A 369 24.39 -18.71 27.39
C ALA A 369 25.71 -19.50 27.50
N ASP A 370 25.63 -20.82 27.68
CA ASP A 370 26.80 -21.70 27.72
C ASP A 370 27.51 -21.75 26.36
N LEU A 371 26.74 -21.73 25.26
CA LEU A 371 27.31 -21.70 23.91
C LEU A 371 28.07 -20.40 23.62
N VAL A 372 27.56 -19.25 24.09
CA VAL A 372 28.27 -17.96 24.01
C VAL A 372 29.57 -18.03 24.81
N LEU A 373 29.55 -18.58 26.03
CA LEU A 373 30.75 -18.76 26.85
C LEU A 373 31.80 -19.65 26.16
N HIS A 374 31.37 -20.72 25.49
CA HIS A 374 32.28 -21.58 24.72
C HIS A 374 32.91 -20.89 23.51
N CYS A 375 32.35 -19.77 23.02
CA CYS A 375 32.94 -18.96 21.96
C CYS A 375 34.02 -17.99 22.47
N GLN A 376 34.26 -17.90 23.79
CA GLN A 376 35.25 -16.99 24.36
C GLN A 376 36.67 -17.13 23.74
N PRO A 377 37.21 -18.34 23.47
CA PRO A 377 38.51 -18.48 22.83
C PRO A 377 38.56 -17.90 21.40
N LEU A 378 37.44 -17.94 20.67
CA LEU A 378 37.33 -17.28 19.35
C LEU A 378 37.32 -15.76 19.51
N LEU A 379 36.59 -15.23 20.49
CA LEU A 379 36.57 -13.77 20.75
C LEU A 379 37.95 -13.26 21.18
N ASP A 380 38.69 -14.03 21.97
CA ASP A 380 40.02 -13.65 22.44
C ASP A 380 41.09 -13.72 21.34
N SER A 381 40.87 -14.54 20.31
CA SER A 381 41.77 -14.60 19.14
C SER A 381 41.58 -13.41 18.18
N LEU A 382 40.41 -12.76 18.19
CA LEU A 382 40.17 -11.53 17.43
C LEU A 382 41.00 -10.37 18.01
N PRO A 383 41.51 -9.44 17.18
CA PRO A 383 42.22 -8.25 17.64
C PRO A 383 41.28 -7.28 18.36
N GLU A 384 41.82 -6.48 19.28
CA GLU A 384 41.02 -5.47 20.00
C GLU A 384 40.52 -4.39 19.04
N THR A 385 41.44 -3.84 18.24
CA THR A 385 41.17 -2.85 17.20
C THR A 385 41.93 -3.19 15.93
N LEU A 386 41.44 -2.73 14.78
CA LEU A 386 42.15 -2.77 13.50
C LEU A 386 41.90 -1.51 12.69
N SER A 387 42.92 -1.09 11.94
CA SER A 387 42.82 -0.01 10.96
C SER A 387 42.57 -0.53 9.54
N LEU A 388 42.11 0.35 8.65
CA LEU A 388 41.91 -0.01 7.23
C LEU A 388 43.22 -0.35 6.53
N GLN A 389 44.34 0.21 6.98
CA GLN A 389 45.66 -0.12 6.48
C GLN A 389 46.06 -1.54 6.84
N GLU A 390 45.97 -1.91 8.12
CA GLU A 390 46.28 -3.27 8.59
C GLU A 390 45.35 -4.30 7.92
N LEU A 391 44.07 -3.98 7.76
CA LEU A 391 43.11 -4.85 7.08
C LEU A 391 43.43 -5.07 5.60
N ALA A 392 43.95 -4.06 4.91
CA ALA A 392 44.35 -4.19 3.51
C ALA A 392 45.57 -5.11 3.32
N GLU A 393 46.42 -5.22 4.34
CA GLU A 393 47.54 -6.16 4.37
C GLU A 393 47.07 -7.60 4.59
N ILE A 394 45.96 -7.79 5.32
CA ILE A 394 45.35 -9.10 5.57
C ILE A 394 44.53 -9.58 4.36
N VAL A 395 43.74 -8.68 3.75
CA VAL A 395 42.84 -9.00 2.63
C VAL A 395 43.05 -8.01 1.47
N PRO A 396 43.77 -8.42 0.41
CA PRO A 396 44.02 -7.56 -0.75
C PRO A 396 42.71 -7.03 -1.38
N GLY A 397 42.62 -5.72 -1.60
CA GLY A 397 41.46 -5.05 -2.21
C GLY A 397 40.29 -4.75 -1.25
N LEU A 398 40.38 -5.14 0.03
CA LEU A 398 39.35 -4.83 1.03
C LEU A 398 39.20 -3.33 1.26
N ARG A 399 40.29 -2.56 1.19
CA ARG A 399 40.27 -1.10 1.35
C ARG A 399 39.40 -0.42 0.29
N GLU A 400 39.58 -0.78 -0.99
CA GLU A 400 38.77 -0.27 -2.09
C GLU A 400 37.30 -0.67 -1.94
N ARG A 401 37.04 -1.91 -1.48
CA ARG A 401 35.69 -2.38 -1.19
C ARG A 401 35.04 -1.57 -0.07
N VAL A 402 35.73 -1.35 1.05
CA VAL A 402 35.24 -0.54 2.17
C VAL A 402 35.02 0.91 1.75
N ARG A 403 35.95 1.50 0.98
CA ARG A 403 35.80 2.86 0.44
C ARG A 403 34.52 3.02 -0.38
N ARG A 404 34.20 2.03 -1.22
CA ARG A 404 32.99 2.05 -2.07
C ARG A 404 31.71 1.82 -1.27
N LEU A 405 31.73 0.90 -0.31
CA LEU A 405 30.54 0.55 0.47
C LEU A 405 30.22 1.58 1.57
N TYR A 406 31.26 2.15 2.19
CA TYR A 406 31.18 2.99 3.38
C TYR A 406 32.00 4.28 3.18
N PRO A 407 31.57 5.18 2.26
CA PRO A 407 32.38 6.30 1.80
C PRO A 407 32.75 7.28 2.94
N SER A 408 31.83 7.58 3.85
CA SER A 408 32.09 8.52 4.95
C SER A 408 33.12 7.98 5.94
N LEU A 409 33.18 6.66 6.15
CA LEU A 409 34.25 6.05 6.95
C LEU A 409 35.61 6.34 6.31
N ALA A 410 35.79 6.03 5.03
CA ALA A 410 37.07 6.20 4.34
C ALA A 410 37.50 7.67 4.16
N GLN A 411 36.53 8.59 4.08
CA GLN A 411 36.81 10.02 3.92
C GLN A 411 37.16 10.71 5.24
N ILE A 412 36.48 10.33 6.33
CA ILE A 412 36.56 11.06 7.61
C ILE A 412 37.50 10.35 8.58
N ARG A 413 37.47 9.01 8.62
CA ARG A 413 38.43 8.21 9.39
C ARG A 413 39.61 7.86 8.48
N GLY A 414 40.80 8.30 8.87
CA GLY A 414 42.03 8.02 8.11
C GLY A 414 42.36 6.52 8.06
N ALA A 415 43.33 6.15 7.21
CA ALA A 415 43.70 4.74 6.99
C ALA A 415 44.21 4.03 8.26
N GLU A 416 44.80 4.78 9.20
CA GLU A 416 45.36 4.29 10.47
C GLU A 416 44.35 4.36 11.63
N TRP A 417 43.10 4.77 11.39
CA TRP A 417 42.11 4.91 12.44
C TRP A 417 41.80 3.54 13.09
N PRO A 418 41.92 3.40 14.43
CA PRO A 418 41.72 2.12 15.11
C PRO A 418 40.22 1.84 15.30
N MET A 419 39.65 0.97 14.46
CA MET A 419 38.25 0.57 14.58
C MET A 419 38.10 -0.54 15.63
N PRO A 420 37.14 -0.47 16.56
CA PRO A 420 36.90 -1.52 17.55
C PRO A 420 36.39 -2.81 16.88
N ILE A 421 37.05 -3.95 17.16
CA ILE A 421 36.72 -5.25 16.56
C ILE A 421 36.17 -6.22 17.62
N ARG A 422 36.99 -6.55 18.63
CA ARG A 422 36.63 -7.55 19.64
C ARG A 422 35.39 -7.18 20.43
N SER A 423 35.26 -5.91 20.83
CA SER A 423 34.08 -5.44 21.58
C SER A 423 32.79 -5.58 20.78
N LYS A 424 32.85 -5.33 19.45
CA LYS A 424 31.71 -5.51 18.54
C LYS A 424 31.30 -6.97 18.42
N ALA A 425 32.26 -7.87 18.22
CA ALA A 425 31.97 -9.31 18.20
C ALA A 425 31.35 -9.79 19.52
N ARG A 426 31.88 -9.35 20.67
CA ARG A 426 31.33 -9.66 22.00
C ARG A 426 29.89 -9.18 22.15
N TYR A 427 29.60 -7.96 21.69
CA TYR A 427 28.25 -7.43 21.69
C TYR A 427 27.31 -8.28 20.83
N HIS A 428 27.69 -8.60 19.59
CA HIS A 428 26.81 -9.34 18.67
C HIS A 428 26.40 -10.71 19.24
N LEU A 429 27.36 -11.47 19.81
CA LEU A 429 27.07 -12.77 20.43
C LEU A 429 26.14 -12.64 21.64
N GLY A 430 26.40 -11.66 22.51
CA GLY A 430 25.57 -11.42 23.70
C GLY A 430 24.18 -10.91 23.36
N GLU A 431 24.04 -10.08 22.33
CA GLU A 431 22.74 -9.52 21.93
C GLU A 431 21.85 -10.58 21.27
N VAL A 432 22.41 -11.47 20.44
CA VAL A 432 21.64 -12.61 19.90
C VAL A 432 21.13 -13.52 21.00
N GLN A 433 21.95 -13.79 22.02
CA GLN A 433 21.50 -14.51 23.20
C GLN A 433 20.30 -13.80 23.85
N ARG A 434 20.39 -12.48 24.08
CA ARG A 434 19.31 -11.70 24.70
C ARG A 434 18.04 -11.71 23.87
N VAL A 435 18.11 -11.62 22.54
CA VAL A 435 16.92 -11.71 21.66
C VAL A 435 16.20 -13.05 21.83
N ILE A 436 16.94 -14.16 21.90
CA ILE A 436 16.39 -15.50 22.10
C ILE A 436 15.73 -15.62 23.49
N GLU A 437 16.42 -15.16 24.54
CA GLU A 437 15.91 -15.17 25.91
C GLU A 437 14.68 -14.29 26.08
N GLU A 438 14.69 -13.08 25.50
CA GLU A 438 13.60 -12.11 25.61
C GLU A 438 12.36 -12.59 24.87
N SER A 439 12.53 -13.14 23.67
CA SER A 439 11.44 -13.74 22.90
C SER A 439 10.71 -14.83 23.70
N ARG A 440 11.47 -15.76 24.29
CA ARG A 440 10.89 -16.83 25.13
C ARG A 440 10.24 -16.28 26.39
N THR A 441 10.85 -15.29 27.02
CA THR A 441 10.34 -14.68 28.25
C THR A 441 9.00 -13.98 27.98
N LEU A 442 8.84 -13.31 26.83
CA LEU A 442 7.56 -12.71 26.40
C LEU A 442 6.48 -13.77 26.15
N GLU A 443 6.82 -14.84 25.43
CA GLU A 443 5.91 -15.97 25.19
C GLU A 443 5.44 -16.60 26.51
N GLN A 444 6.34 -16.76 27.49
CA GLN A 444 6.00 -17.27 28.83
C GLN A 444 5.15 -16.27 29.64
N SER A 445 5.41 -14.96 29.52
CA SER A 445 4.68 -13.92 30.25
C SER A 445 3.19 -13.83 29.89
N THR A 446 2.79 -14.42 28.75
CA THR A 446 1.41 -14.37 28.24
C THR A 446 0.69 -15.73 28.28
N SER A 447 1.43 -16.82 28.45
CA SER A 447 0.90 -18.19 28.51
C SER A 447 0.81 -18.75 29.94
N GLY A 448 1.44 -18.09 30.92
CA GLY A 448 1.41 -18.49 32.32
C GLY A 448 0.01 -18.35 32.94
N SER A 449 -0.43 -19.41 33.64
CA SER A 449 -1.68 -19.38 34.43
C SER A 449 -1.44 -18.97 35.89
N ASP A 450 -0.18 -18.91 36.34
CA ASP A 450 0.25 -18.47 37.66
C ASP A 450 0.75 -17.02 37.60
N GLU A 451 0.12 -16.12 38.37
CA GLU A 451 0.51 -14.71 38.50
C GLU A 451 1.97 -14.54 38.96
N GLY A 452 2.49 -15.49 39.75
CA GLY A 452 3.88 -15.50 40.21
C GLY A 452 4.88 -15.70 39.06
N GLU A 453 4.58 -16.62 38.14
CA GLU A 453 5.41 -16.89 36.96
C GLU A 453 5.40 -15.71 35.99
N VAL A 454 4.23 -15.12 35.74
CA VAL A 454 4.10 -13.91 34.91
C VAL A 454 4.94 -12.76 35.49
N THR A 455 4.84 -12.52 36.80
CA THR A 455 5.61 -11.47 37.47
C THR A 455 7.13 -11.71 37.39
N ALA A 456 7.57 -12.96 37.51
CA ALA A 456 8.97 -13.33 37.39
C ALA A 456 9.50 -13.12 35.95
N SER A 457 8.71 -13.52 34.95
CA SER A 457 9.03 -13.31 33.52
C SER A 457 9.13 -11.82 33.18
N ILE A 458 8.15 -11.01 33.59
CA ILE A 458 8.20 -9.55 33.36
C ILE A 458 9.38 -8.89 34.07
N SER A 459 9.74 -9.36 35.27
CA SER A 459 10.95 -8.89 35.96
C SER A 459 12.24 -9.31 35.24
N ARG A 460 12.24 -10.46 34.54
CA ARG A 460 13.36 -10.90 33.69
C ARG A 460 13.47 -10.03 32.43
N LEU A 461 12.35 -9.67 31.79
CA LEU A 461 12.37 -8.72 30.66
C LEU A 461 13.03 -7.39 31.05
N GLY A 462 12.67 -6.84 32.21
CA GLY A 462 13.31 -5.62 32.72
C GLY A 462 14.84 -5.74 32.85
N ARG A 463 15.34 -6.87 33.36
CA ARG A 463 16.79 -7.12 33.44
C ARG A 463 17.45 -7.24 32.07
N LEU A 464 16.80 -7.91 31.12
CA LEU A 464 17.31 -8.05 29.75
C LEU A 464 17.43 -6.69 29.04
N LEU A 465 16.51 -5.74 29.30
CA LEU A 465 16.64 -4.37 28.81
C LEU A 465 17.88 -3.68 29.39
N ASP A 466 18.09 -3.77 30.71
CA ASP A 466 19.26 -3.19 31.37
C ASP A 466 20.57 -3.79 30.82
N GLU A 467 20.64 -5.13 30.67
CA GLU A 467 21.80 -5.83 30.10
C GLU A 467 22.07 -5.45 28.64
N THR A 468 21.01 -5.23 27.86
CA THR A 468 21.12 -4.71 26.49
C THR A 468 21.70 -3.30 26.48
N HIS A 469 21.24 -2.43 27.38
CA HIS A 469 21.77 -1.07 27.53
C HIS A 469 23.27 -1.07 27.87
N GLU A 470 23.68 -1.91 28.82
CA GLU A 470 25.08 -2.09 29.19
C GLU A 470 25.93 -2.53 28.00
N GLY A 471 25.45 -3.50 27.20
CA GLY A 471 26.12 -3.91 25.96
C GLY A 471 26.26 -2.76 24.95
N LEU A 472 25.21 -1.98 24.74
CA LEU A 472 25.21 -0.82 23.83
C LEU A 472 26.18 0.27 24.30
N ARG A 473 26.26 0.52 25.61
CA ARG A 473 27.16 1.50 26.21
C ARG A 473 28.62 1.03 26.17
N ASP A 474 28.89 -0.14 26.74
CA ASP A 474 30.26 -0.56 27.10
C ASP A 474 30.96 -1.32 25.96
N LEU A 475 30.22 -2.09 25.18
CA LEU A 475 30.78 -2.90 24.08
C LEU A 475 30.57 -2.24 22.72
N TYR A 476 29.37 -1.68 22.50
CA TYR A 476 29.04 -1.03 21.24
C TYR A 476 29.44 0.46 21.20
N GLY A 477 29.53 1.13 22.34
CA GLY A 477 29.97 2.53 22.41
C GLY A 477 29.00 3.50 21.71
N VAL A 478 27.70 3.28 21.87
CA VAL A 478 26.63 4.12 21.29
C VAL A 478 25.77 4.83 22.34
N SER A 479 26.25 4.96 23.58
CA SER A 479 25.62 5.83 24.59
C SER A 479 26.40 7.12 24.79
N THR A 480 25.79 8.09 25.49
CA THR A 480 26.37 9.39 25.86
C THR A 480 26.02 9.73 27.29
N ASP A 481 26.76 10.66 27.90
CA ASP A 481 26.46 11.13 29.27
C ASP A 481 25.02 11.61 29.43
N GLU A 482 24.46 12.27 28.40
CA GLU A 482 23.10 12.79 28.44
C GLU A 482 22.04 11.67 28.35
N VAL A 483 22.34 10.59 27.61
CA VAL A 483 21.52 9.37 27.60
C VAL A 483 21.64 8.65 28.94
N GLU A 484 22.84 8.49 29.50
CA GLU A 484 23.05 7.83 30.80
C GLU A 484 22.35 8.58 31.94
N ASN A 485 22.37 9.92 31.91
CA ASN A 485 21.62 10.75 32.85
C ASN A 485 20.11 10.48 32.79
N LEU A 486 19.56 10.31 31.57
CA LEU A 486 18.14 10.02 31.38
C LEU A 486 17.79 8.59 31.82
N VAL A 487 18.59 7.61 31.40
CA VAL A 487 18.44 6.21 31.82
C VAL A 487 18.48 6.13 33.34
N GLY A 488 19.48 6.73 33.99
CA GLY A 488 19.59 6.75 35.45
C GLY A 488 18.39 7.43 36.13
N CYS A 489 17.92 8.56 35.59
CA CYS A 489 16.73 9.25 36.08
C CYS A 489 15.49 8.35 36.05
N VAL A 490 15.16 7.78 34.89
CA VAL A 490 13.97 6.95 34.68
C VAL A 490 14.08 5.64 35.48
N ARG A 491 15.22 4.94 35.35
CA ARG A 491 15.47 3.63 35.95
C ARG A 491 15.47 3.64 37.47
N SER A 492 15.79 4.78 38.09
CA SER A 492 15.75 4.95 39.56
C SER A 492 14.35 4.89 40.17
N HIS A 493 13.29 5.00 39.35
CA HIS A 493 11.92 4.85 39.84
C HIS A 493 11.58 3.36 40.07
N PRO A 494 11.04 2.95 41.24
CA PRO A 494 10.84 1.54 41.59
C PRO A 494 9.81 0.79 40.72
N ALA A 495 8.98 1.52 39.97
CA ALA A 495 8.02 0.95 39.03
C ALA A 495 8.57 0.75 37.61
N VAL A 496 9.80 1.19 37.34
CA VAL A 496 10.51 0.94 36.08
C VAL A 496 11.31 -0.34 36.25
N LEU A 497 11.05 -1.33 35.40
CA LEU A 497 11.65 -2.66 35.51
C LEU A 497 12.98 -2.77 34.78
N GLY A 498 13.14 -2.00 33.71
CA GLY A 498 14.33 -1.93 32.88
C GLY A 498 14.27 -0.72 31.95
N ALA A 499 15.43 -0.21 31.56
CA ALA A 499 15.53 0.90 30.61
C ALA A 499 16.77 0.80 29.72
N ARG A 500 16.64 1.18 28.44
CA ARG A 500 17.74 1.14 27.48
C ARG A 500 17.66 2.23 26.43
N VAL A 501 18.80 2.64 25.86
CA VAL A 501 18.84 3.48 24.65
C VAL A 501 18.27 2.72 23.44
N MET A 502 17.54 3.39 22.57
CA MET A 502 16.86 2.81 21.40
C MET A 502 17.34 3.45 20.09
N GLY A 503 17.29 2.69 18.99
CA GLY A 503 17.75 3.12 17.67
C GLY A 503 19.28 3.13 17.59
N PHE A 504 19.84 3.97 16.72
CA PHE A 504 21.29 4.04 16.50
C PHE A 504 22.11 4.41 17.76
N GLY A 505 21.49 5.10 18.73
CA GLY A 505 22.18 5.66 19.89
C GLY A 505 22.83 7.01 19.61
N LEU A 506 23.82 7.37 20.44
CA LEU A 506 24.47 8.69 20.53
C LEU A 506 23.50 9.86 20.79
N GLY A 507 22.35 9.55 21.37
CA GLY A 507 21.19 10.43 21.52
C GLY A 507 19.91 9.61 21.39
N GLY A 508 18.82 10.26 21.02
CA GLY A 508 17.53 9.64 20.76
C GLY A 508 16.77 9.25 22.03
N ASN A 509 15.96 8.19 21.91
CA ASN A 509 15.03 7.71 22.91
C ASN A 509 15.65 6.67 23.84
N VAL A 510 15.22 6.72 25.10
CA VAL A 510 15.37 5.66 26.08
C VAL A 510 14.03 4.94 26.18
N LEU A 511 13.99 3.65 25.87
CA LEU A 511 12.84 2.78 26.09
C LEU A 511 12.85 2.28 27.54
N ALA A 512 11.69 2.27 28.19
CA ALA A 512 11.50 1.71 29.52
C ALA A 512 10.24 0.84 29.60
N LEU A 513 10.32 -0.25 30.37
CA LEU A 513 9.16 -1.07 30.75
C LEU A 513 8.65 -0.64 32.12
N VAL A 514 7.41 -0.15 32.17
CA VAL A 514 6.83 0.52 33.34
C VAL A 514 5.54 -0.15 33.77
N LYS A 515 5.28 -0.27 35.07
CA LYS A 515 3.94 -0.69 35.56
C LYS A 515 2.88 0.35 35.18
N SER A 516 1.78 -0.03 34.51
CA SER A 516 0.76 0.90 34.00
C SER A 516 0.22 1.85 35.08
N ALA A 517 -0.03 1.34 36.29
CA ALA A 517 -0.52 2.15 37.41
C ALA A 517 0.44 3.27 37.87
N ALA A 518 1.72 3.21 37.50
CA ALA A 518 2.76 4.15 37.89
C ALA A 518 3.26 5.04 36.73
N VAL A 519 2.73 4.89 35.52
CA VAL A 519 3.16 5.68 34.34
C VAL A 519 3.12 7.17 34.64
N GLY A 520 2.03 7.67 35.25
CA GLY A 520 1.91 9.07 35.62
C GLY A 520 3.00 9.56 36.59
N SER A 521 3.40 8.76 37.59
CA SER A 521 4.44 9.16 38.54
C SER A 521 5.85 9.09 37.93
N VAL A 522 6.08 8.16 37.00
CA VAL A 522 7.34 8.08 36.24
C VAL A 522 7.48 9.30 35.31
N ILE A 523 6.41 9.67 34.61
CA ILE A 523 6.36 10.87 33.78
C ILE A 523 6.66 12.12 34.62
N GLU A 524 6.00 12.30 35.78
CA GLU A 524 6.24 13.48 36.62
C GLU A 524 7.67 13.53 37.17
N LYS A 525 8.26 12.38 37.52
CA LYS A 525 9.66 12.30 37.94
C LYS A 525 10.60 12.73 36.81
N ALA A 526 10.47 12.15 35.62
CA ALA A 526 11.28 12.52 34.47
C ALA A 526 11.09 14.01 34.11
N GLN A 527 9.86 14.50 34.16
CA GLN A 527 9.55 15.91 33.96
C GLN A 527 10.27 16.79 34.98
N THR A 528 10.24 16.42 36.26
CA THR A 528 10.82 17.22 37.34
C THR A 528 12.34 17.19 37.37
N GLU A 529 12.94 16.03 37.19
CA GLU A 529 14.37 15.82 37.42
C GLU A 529 15.21 15.92 36.14
N TYR A 530 14.63 15.65 34.97
CA TYR A 530 15.37 15.68 33.70
C TYR A 530 14.95 16.84 32.80
N TYR A 531 13.66 16.95 32.44
CA TYR A 531 13.19 17.88 31.40
C TYR A 531 13.06 19.33 31.88
N ARG A 532 12.41 19.58 33.03
CA ARG A 532 12.18 20.93 33.56
C ARG A 532 13.49 21.68 33.85
N PRO A 533 14.54 21.07 34.42
CA PRO A 533 15.85 21.74 34.58
C PRO A 533 16.51 22.14 33.26
N ARG A 534 16.12 21.50 32.15
CA ARG A 534 16.58 21.78 30.78
C ARG A 534 15.64 22.71 30.01
N GLY A 535 14.60 23.24 30.66
CA GLY A 535 13.62 24.14 30.04
C GLY A 535 12.70 23.45 29.03
N ARG A 536 12.45 22.14 29.16
CA ARG A 536 11.61 21.34 28.26
C ARG A 536 10.36 20.84 28.97
N ASP A 537 9.29 20.64 28.21
CA ASP A 537 8.08 19.95 28.65
C ASP A 537 8.00 18.60 27.95
N GLY A 538 8.34 17.54 28.69
CA GLY A 538 8.48 16.21 28.12
C GLY A 538 7.21 15.70 27.44
N VAL A 539 6.03 16.06 27.94
CA VAL A 539 4.76 15.63 27.35
C VAL A 539 4.35 16.55 26.21
N ALA A 540 4.38 17.88 26.42
CA ALA A 540 3.96 18.84 25.40
C ALA A 540 4.88 18.84 24.18
N ASP A 541 6.17 18.57 24.37
CA ASP A 541 7.17 18.50 23.30
C ASP A 541 7.24 17.11 22.61
N LEU A 542 6.37 16.16 22.99
CA LEU A 542 6.39 14.76 22.50
C LEU A 542 7.72 14.02 22.78
N HIS A 543 8.36 14.34 23.90
CA HIS A 543 9.57 13.65 24.37
C HIS A 543 9.26 12.44 25.25
N ILE A 544 8.08 12.35 25.85
CA ILE A 544 7.67 11.19 26.65
C ILE A 544 6.42 10.56 26.03
N LEU A 545 6.56 9.35 25.51
CA LEU A 545 5.52 8.70 24.71
C LEU A 545 5.22 7.30 25.24
N VAL A 546 3.93 6.97 25.38
CA VAL A 546 3.44 5.64 25.75
C VAL A 546 3.05 4.88 24.49
N HIS A 547 3.52 3.64 24.35
CA HIS A 547 3.37 2.85 23.13
C HIS A 547 2.66 1.54 23.37
N THR A 548 1.68 1.24 22.52
CA THR A 548 1.12 -0.10 22.37
C THR A 548 1.43 -0.67 20.98
N PRO A 549 1.52 -2.00 20.82
CA PRO A 549 1.69 -2.62 19.52
C PRO A 549 0.48 -2.41 18.60
N GLY A 550 0.76 -1.89 17.41
CA GLY A 550 -0.20 -1.49 16.40
C GLY A 550 0.05 -2.12 15.03
N ALA A 551 -0.83 -1.81 14.10
CA ALA A 551 -0.70 -2.24 12.71
C ALA A 551 0.49 -1.56 12.00
N GLY A 552 1.06 -2.27 11.03
CA GLY A 552 2.12 -1.79 10.16
C GLY A 552 1.70 -0.69 9.17
N LEU A 553 2.61 -0.43 8.23
CA LEU A 553 2.43 0.39 7.04
C LEU A 553 1.19 -0.06 6.29
N GLY A 554 0.39 0.92 5.86
CA GLY A 554 -0.73 0.62 4.98
C GLY A 554 -1.53 1.84 4.58
N PRO A 555 -2.38 1.68 3.56
CA PRO A 555 -3.35 2.71 3.20
C PRO A 555 -4.38 2.84 4.31
N VAL A 556 -4.93 4.03 4.48
CA VAL A 556 -6.07 4.29 5.35
C VAL A 556 -7.25 4.65 4.46
N ASP A 557 -8.32 3.85 4.50
CA ASP A 557 -9.60 4.15 3.87
C ASP A 557 -10.64 4.48 4.96
N PRO A 558 -10.83 5.76 5.30
CA PRO A 558 -11.86 6.17 6.27
C PRO A 558 -13.28 5.73 5.86
N PHE A 559 -13.51 5.46 4.58
CA PHE A 559 -14.78 4.98 4.07
C PHE A 559 -14.86 3.46 3.92
N ALA A 560 -13.90 2.68 4.44
CA ALA A 560 -13.86 1.23 4.28
C ALA A 560 -15.18 0.53 4.69
N GLY A 561 -15.79 0.94 5.81
CA GLY A 561 -17.08 0.41 6.26
C GLY A 561 -18.24 0.81 5.36
N ALA A 562 -18.31 2.08 4.95
CA ALA A 562 -19.32 2.59 4.01
C ALA A 562 -19.22 1.92 2.64
N ARG A 563 -18.00 1.71 2.14
CA ARG A 563 -17.69 1.02 0.88
C ARG A 563 -18.09 -0.45 0.96
N SER A 564 -17.74 -1.14 2.05
CA SER A 564 -18.15 -2.52 2.28
C SER A 564 -19.67 -2.68 2.33
N THR A 565 -20.36 -1.73 2.99
CA THR A 565 -21.84 -1.67 3.01
C THR A 565 -22.42 -1.48 1.61
N LEU A 566 -21.86 -0.55 0.84
CA LEU A 566 -22.30 -0.27 -0.53
C LEU A 566 -22.11 -1.49 -1.45
N ILE A 567 -20.97 -2.19 -1.36
CA ILE A 567 -20.72 -3.43 -2.11
C ILE A 567 -21.73 -4.51 -1.70
N GLY A 568 -21.97 -4.69 -0.39
CA GLY A 568 -22.94 -5.65 0.12
C GLY A 568 -24.36 -5.40 -0.42
N LEU A 569 -24.82 -4.15 -0.39
CA LEU A 569 -26.11 -3.76 -0.96
C LEU A 569 -26.18 -4.01 -2.48
N ALA A 570 -25.10 -3.74 -3.20
CA ALA A 570 -25.01 -3.98 -4.65
C ALA A 570 -24.97 -5.48 -5.01
N ASN A 571 -24.42 -6.33 -4.13
CA ASN A 571 -24.38 -7.79 -4.32
C ASN A 571 -25.76 -8.44 -4.19
N HIS A 572 -26.69 -7.83 -3.44
CA HIS A 572 -28.09 -8.26 -3.33
C HIS A 572 -28.93 -7.81 -4.53
N TRP A 573 -28.54 -8.26 -5.73
CA TRP A 573 -29.09 -7.83 -7.01
C TRP A 573 -30.62 -8.00 -7.15
N GLU A 574 -31.20 -9.03 -6.53
CA GLU A 574 -32.66 -9.26 -6.53
C GLU A 574 -33.43 -8.15 -5.81
N ASN A 575 -32.80 -7.51 -4.83
CA ASN A 575 -33.37 -6.44 -4.02
C ASN A 575 -32.89 -5.05 -4.46
N TRP A 576 -32.29 -4.93 -5.65
CA TRP A 576 -31.70 -3.67 -6.12
C TRP A 576 -32.67 -2.47 -5.97
N ARG A 577 -33.92 -2.60 -6.44
CA ARG A 577 -34.89 -1.48 -6.39
C ARG A 577 -35.20 -1.02 -4.97
N VAL A 578 -35.09 -1.91 -3.98
CA VAL A 578 -35.26 -1.58 -2.56
C VAL A 578 -34.01 -0.87 -2.04
N ASN A 579 -32.83 -1.34 -2.44
CA ASN A 579 -31.54 -0.83 -1.97
C ASN A 579 -31.06 0.44 -2.69
N GLU A 580 -31.60 0.76 -3.88
CA GLU A 580 -31.14 1.85 -4.74
C GLU A 580 -30.98 3.20 -4.01
N PRO A 581 -31.95 3.68 -3.20
CA PRO A 581 -31.80 4.95 -2.49
C PRO A 581 -30.59 4.96 -1.55
N ASP A 582 -30.36 3.87 -0.81
CA ASP A 582 -29.26 3.75 0.13
C ASP A 582 -27.91 3.64 -0.59
N ILE A 583 -27.85 2.88 -1.70
CA ILE A 583 -26.65 2.76 -2.54
C ILE A 583 -26.25 4.12 -3.09
N LEU A 584 -27.21 4.86 -3.68
CA LEU A 584 -26.93 6.19 -4.24
C LEU A 584 -26.57 7.20 -3.15
N SER A 585 -27.22 7.14 -1.97
CA SER A 585 -26.88 7.99 -0.83
C SER A 585 -25.47 7.73 -0.31
N LEU A 586 -25.08 6.46 -0.16
CA LEU A 586 -23.74 6.06 0.27
C LEU A 586 -22.67 6.49 -0.74
N ALA A 587 -22.92 6.24 -2.04
CA ALA A 587 -22.00 6.63 -3.10
C ALA A 587 -21.81 8.15 -3.14
N SER A 588 -22.90 8.91 -3.06
CA SER A 588 -22.88 10.37 -3.05
C SER A 588 -22.14 10.92 -1.83
N GLY A 589 -22.40 10.35 -0.64
CA GLY A 589 -21.70 10.72 0.59
C GLY A 589 -20.18 10.50 0.53
N MET A 590 -19.73 9.37 -0.03
CA MET A 590 -18.30 9.08 -0.20
C MET A 590 -17.61 10.00 -1.23
N LEU A 591 -18.36 10.50 -2.22
CA LEU A 591 -17.85 11.46 -3.20
C LEU A 591 -18.07 12.93 -2.79
N GLY A 592 -18.79 13.19 -1.71
CA GLY A 592 -19.03 14.54 -1.19
C GLY A 592 -20.00 15.35 -2.05
N ILE A 593 -21.02 14.70 -2.62
CA ILE A 593 -22.05 15.33 -3.44
C ILE A 593 -23.44 15.08 -2.85
N ASP A 594 -24.41 15.96 -3.14
CA ASP A 594 -25.78 15.82 -2.61
C ASP A 594 -26.58 14.74 -3.34
N GLY A 595 -26.22 14.42 -4.58
CA GLY A 595 -26.82 13.33 -5.35
C GLY A 595 -26.35 13.28 -6.80
N LEU A 596 -27.00 12.40 -7.58
CA LEU A 596 -26.63 12.13 -8.98
C LEU A 596 -26.66 13.37 -9.89
N ALA A 597 -27.50 14.37 -9.57
CA ALA A 597 -27.60 15.59 -10.37
C ALA A 597 -26.31 16.44 -10.34
N ASP A 598 -25.58 16.39 -9.23
CA ASP A 598 -24.32 17.11 -9.02
C ASP A 598 -23.09 16.25 -9.40
N TYR A 599 -23.32 15.00 -9.77
CA TYR A 599 -22.25 14.07 -10.10
C TYR A 599 -21.58 14.43 -11.44
N THR A 600 -20.27 14.63 -11.37
CA THR A 600 -19.38 14.70 -12.52
C THR A 600 -18.25 13.69 -12.30
N PRO A 601 -18.02 12.74 -13.22
CA PRO A 601 -16.93 11.79 -13.14
C PRO A 601 -15.61 12.52 -12.94
N THR A 602 -14.84 12.11 -11.93
CA THR A 602 -13.61 12.82 -11.55
C THR A 602 -12.47 12.59 -12.54
N ARG A 603 -12.59 11.54 -13.36
CA ARG A 603 -11.62 11.14 -14.36
C ARG A 603 -12.23 11.19 -15.77
N PRO A 604 -11.41 11.43 -16.81
CA PRO A 604 -11.90 11.43 -18.18
C PRO A 604 -12.45 10.04 -18.55
N ILE A 605 -13.50 10.03 -19.36
CA ILE A 605 -14.10 8.81 -19.89
C ILE A 605 -13.70 8.66 -21.35
N LYS A 606 -13.19 7.49 -21.75
CA LYS A 606 -12.92 7.17 -23.15
C LYS A 606 -13.91 6.11 -23.65
N PRO A 607 -14.91 6.51 -24.46
CA PRO A 607 -15.85 5.54 -25.02
C PRO A 607 -15.21 4.74 -26.17
N LEU A 608 -15.38 3.42 -26.14
CA LEU A 608 -15.11 2.49 -27.23
C LEU A 608 -16.44 1.91 -27.71
N VAL A 609 -16.78 2.12 -28.97
CA VAL A 609 -18.07 1.69 -29.52
C VAL A 609 -17.86 0.59 -30.56
N LEU A 610 -18.32 -0.61 -30.24
CA LEU A 610 -18.25 -1.78 -31.11
C LEU A 610 -19.24 -1.63 -32.27
N CYS A 611 -18.71 -1.34 -33.45
CA CYS A 611 -19.45 -1.15 -34.69
C CYS A 611 -19.20 -2.26 -35.72
N GLY A 612 -18.13 -3.05 -35.54
CA GLY A 612 -17.77 -4.16 -36.41
C GLY A 612 -18.60 -5.41 -36.15
N GLY A 613 -19.00 -6.12 -37.22
CA GLY A 613 -19.61 -7.44 -37.11
C GLY A 613 -20.31 -7.90 -38.39
N LYS A 614 -20.28 -9.22 -38.60
CA LYS A 614 -20.77 -9.89 -39.82
C LYS A 614 -22.25 -9.70 -40.14
N SER A 615 -23.03 -9.20 -39.19
CA SER A 615 -24.46 -8.87 -39.35
C SER A 615 -25.26 -10.01 -40.01
N THR A 616 -24.91 -11.26 -39.71
CA THR A 616 -25.43 -12.46 -40.39
C THR A 616 -26.93 -12.67 -40.23
N ARG A 617 -27.53 -12.10 -39.17
CA ARG A 617 -28.96 -12.19 -38.83
C ARG A 617 -29.77 -10.95 -39.23
N PHE A 618 -29.12 -9.83 -39.52
CA PHE A 618 -29.80 -8.57 -39.82
C PHE A 618 -30.13 -8.45 -41.32
N GLY A 619 -29.30 -9.03 -42.20
CA GLY A 619 -29.49 -8.99 -43.65
C GLY A 619 -29.23 -7.61 -44.27
N GLY A 620 -29.07 -7.55 -45.59
CA GLY A 620 -28.84 -6.30 -46.35
C GLY A 620 -27.39 -5.79 -46.41
N ASP A 621 -27.18 -4.76 -47.24
CA ASP A 621 -25.87 -4.12 -47.49
C ASP A 621 -25.56 -2.99 -46.50
N ARG A 622 -26.58 -2.44 -45.84
CA ARG A 622 -26.44 -1.41 -44.81
C ARG A 622 -26.05 -2.06 -43.46
N PRO A 623 -25.00 -1.60 -42.78
CA PRO A 623 -24.58 -2.12 -41.47
C PRO A 623 -25.68 -1.99 -40.42
N LYS A 624 -25.82 -2.98 -39.52
CA LYS A 624 -26.85 -2.99 -38.48
C LYS A 624 -26.82 -1.75 -37.56
N VAL A 625 -25.64 -1.19 -37.32
CA VAL A 625 -25.46 0.03 -36.51
C VAL A 625 -26.04 1.28 -37.19
N LEU A 626 -26.28 1.22 -38.50
CA LEU A 626 -26.91 2.28 -39.28
C LEU A 626 -28.41 2.03 -39.53
N ALA A 627 -28.98 0.99 -38.92
CA ALA A 627 -30.42 0.73 -39.00
C ALA A 627 -31.21 1.89 -38.39
N GLU A 628 -32.29 2.30 -39.06
CA GLU A 628 -33.08 3.46 -38.64
C GLU A 628 -34.10 3.08 -37.59
N ILE A 629 -34.10 3.85 -36.50
CA ILE A 629 -35.07 3.79 -35.41
C ILE A 629 -35.65 5.21 -35.31
N LEU A 630 -36.95 5.34 -35.60
CA LEU A 630 -37.64 6.64 -35.65
C LEU A 630 -36.93 7.66 -36.57
N GLY A 631 -36.42 7.20 -37.71
CA GLY A 631 -35.73 8.04 -38.70
C GLY A 631 -34.29 8.43 -38.35
N LYS A 632 -33.73 7.95 -37.23
CA LYS A 632 -32.35 8.18 -36.80
C LYS A 632 -31.58 6.85 -36.72
N PRO A 633 -30.34 6.75 -37.23
CA PRO A 633 -29.54 5.53 -37.11
C PRO A 633 -29.30 5.12 -35.64
N ALA A 634 -29.30 3.81 -35.38
CA ALA A 634 -29.04 3.24 -34.06
C ALA A 634 -27.76 3.79 -33.39
N LEU A 635 -26.67 3.92 -34.16
CA LEU A 635 -25.40 4.46 -33.67
C LEU A 635 -25.51 5.91 -33.19
N GLU A 636 -26.31 6.76 -33.85
CA GLU A 636 -26.45 8.16 -33.45
C GLU A 636 -27.11 8.30 -32.08
N TRP A 637 -28.06 7.42 -31.73
CA TRP A 637 -28.67 7.37 -30.40
C TRP A 637 -27.63 7.07 -29.30
N VAL A 638 -26.68 6.17 -29.57
CA VAL A 638 -25.59 5.84 -28.64
C VAL A 638 -24.63 7.03 -28.48
N LEU A 639 -24.22 7.64 -29.59
CA LEU A 639 -23.27 8.75 -29.60
C LEU A 639 -23.82 10.00 -28.91
N GLU A 640 -25.12 10.27 -29.01
CA GLU A 640 -25.77 11.37 -28.28
C GLU A 640 -25.68 11.19 -26.77
N VAL A 641 -25.92 9.98 -26.28
CA VAL A 641 -25.80 9.68 -24.84
C VAL A 641 -24.36 9.85 -24.40
N LEU A 642 -23.40 9.25 -25.11
CA LEU A 642 -21.97 9.34 -24.78
C LEU A 642 -21.47 10.79 -24.77
N ARG A 643 -21.88 11.60 -25.76
CA ARG A 643 -21.54 13.02 -25.85
C ARG A 643 -22.16 13.86 -24.73
N SER A 644 -23.31 13.44 -24.18
CA SER A 644 -23.99 14.12 -23.08
C SER A 644 -23.39 13.82 -21.70
N LEU A 645 -22.44 12.88 -21.62
CA LEU A 645 -21.76 12.54 -20.37
C LEU A 645 -20.70 13.60 -20.04
N PRO A 646 -20.68 14.14 -18.82
CA PRO A 646 -19.61 15.02 -18.38
C PRO A 646 -18.26 14.28 -18.40
N ASN A 647 -17.19 14.99 -18.74
CA ASN A 647 -15.83 14.46 -18.90
C ASN A 647 -15.66 13.31 -19.91
N SER A 648 -16.63 13.10 -20.82
CA SER A 648 -16.45 12.16 -21.92
C SER A 648 -15.60 12.74 -23.05
N LEU A 649 -14.53 12.03 -23.39
CA LEU A 649 -13.72 12.28 -24.58
C LEU A 649 -14.44 11.80 -25.85
N PRO A 650 -14.02 12.27 -27.04
CA PRO A 650 -14.54 11.77 -28.31
C PRO A 650 -14.51 10.23 -28.41
N PRO A 651 -15.64 9.56 -28.76
CA PRO A 651 -15.70 8.11 -28.89
C PRO A 651 -14.73 7.55 -29.95
N LEU A 652 -14.20 6.35 -29.71
CA LEU A 652 -13.43 5.58 -30.67
C LEU A 652 -14.30 4.44 -31.22
N LEU A 653 -14.65 4.51 -32.50
CA LEU A 653 -15.49 3.52 -33.16
C LEU A 653 -14.64 2.36 -33.66
N LEU A 654 -14.92 1.16 -33.15
CA LEU A 654 -14.27 -0.09 -33.52
C LEU A 654 -15.09 -0.73 -34.65
N THR A 655 -14.71 -0.49 -35.89
CA THR A 655 -15.47 -0.83 -37.11
C THR A 655 -14.75 -1.90 -37.94
N SER A 656 -15.29 -2.26 -39.11
CA SER A 656 -14.66 -3.19 -40.06
C SER A 656 -14.81 -2.72 -41.51
N ASN A 657 -14.01 -3.29 -42.40
CA ASN A 657 -14.14 -3.09 -43.85
C ASN A 657 -15.19 -4.01 -44.50
N GLU A 658 -15.75 -4.92 -43.72
CA GLU A 658 -16.82 -5.80 -44.19
C GLU A 658 -18.03 -4.96 -44.61
N LYS A 659 -18.58 -5.21 -45.80
CA LYS A 659 -19.69 -4.44 -46.40
C LYS A 659 -19.42 -2.92 -46.45
N SER A 660 -18.18 -2.47 -46.57
CA SER A 660 -17.82 -1.05 -46.49
C SER A 660 -18.34 -0.35 -45.21
N THR A 661 -18.46 -1.10 -44.10
CA THR A 661 -19.08 -0.58 -42.85
C THR A 661 -18.40 0.69 -42.36
N CYS A 662 -17.06 0.72 -42.34
CA CYS A 662 -16.30 1.92 -41.96
C CYS A 662 -16.61 3.14 -42.84
N GLU A 663 -16.67 2.98 -44.16
CA GLU A 663 -16.96 4.05 -45.11
C GLU A 663 -18.40 4.56 -44.96
N GLN A 664 -19.37 3.65 -44.84
CA GLN A 664 -20.78 4.00 -44.62
C GLN A 664 -20.98 4.75 -43.30
N ILE A 665 -20.32 4.32 -42.22
CA ILE A 665 -20.36 5.04 -40.92
C ILE A 665 -19.72 6.42 -41.05
N ARG A 666 -18.57 6.54 -41.72
CA ARG A 666 -17.92 7.84 -41.95
C ARG A 666 -18.83 8.80 -42.72
N GLN A 667 -19.43 8.33 -43.81
CA GLN A 667 -20.36 9.13 -44.61
C GLN A 667 -21.58 9.55 -43.79
N GLN A 668 -22.10 8.66 -42.94
CA GLN A 668 -23.18 9.01 -42.03
C GLN A 668 -22.70 10.08 -41.03
N LEU A 669 -21.62 9.86 -40.29
CA LEU A 669 -21.27 10.74 -39.17
C LEU A 669 -20.53 12.04 -39.57
N ASP A 670 -20.15 12.21 -40.83
CA ASP A 670 -19.34 13.33 -41.30
C ASP A 670 -19.92 14.69 -40.88
N GLY A 671 -19.08 15.52 -40.26
CA GLY A 671 -19.46 16.83 -39.71
C GLY A 671 -20.46 16.83 -38.54
N ARG A 672 -21.01 15.67 -38.13
CA ARG A 672 -22.06 15.58 -37.10
C ARG A 672 -21.53 15.20 -35.71
N PHE A 673 -20.55 14.30 -35.68
CA PHE A 673 -19.92 13.83 -34.44
C PHE A 673 -18.39 13.82 -34.56
N GLU A 674 -17.73 14.27 -33.51
CA GLU A 674 -16.28 14.09 -33.37
C GLU A 674 -16.01 12.68 -32.85
N VAL A 675 -15.47 11.82 -33.72
CA VAL A 675 -15.19 10.41 -33.42
C VAL A 675 -13.88 9.95 -34.04
N GLY A 676 -13.18 9.04 -33.37
CA GLY A 676 -12.06 8.30 -33.94
C GLY A 676 -12.51 6.98 -34.57
N TYR A 677 -11.69 6.40 -35.45
CA TYR A 677 -11.97 5.12 -36.09
C TYR A 677 -10.79 4.15 -35.93
N LEU A 678 -11.09 2.90 -35.58
CA LEU A 678 -10.18 1.76 -35.71
C LEU A 678 -10.88 0.67 -36.51
N VAL A 679 -10.16 0.09 -37.48
CA VAL A 679 -10.72 -0.90 -38.40
C VAL A 679 -10.17 -2.27 -38.06
N ASP A 680 -11.05 -3.18 -37.64
CA ASP A 680 -10.78 -4.60 -37.49
C ASP A 680 -11.01 -5.32 -38.82
N ASN A 681 -9.93 -5.80 -39.44
CA ASN A 681 -10.00 -6.54 -40.70
C ASN A 681 -10.17 -8.05 -40.48
N ASP A 682 -9.79 -8.56 -39.31
CA ASP A 682 -9.74 -10.00 -39.04
C ASP A 682 -11.04 -10.52 -38.41
N LEU A 683 -11.81 -9.62 -37.77
CA LEU A 683 -13.12 -9.92 -37.16
C LEU A 683 -13.07 -11.10 -36.19
N LEU A 684 -12.01 -11.17 -35.37
CA LEU A 684 -11.75 -12.28 -34.45
C LEU A 684 -12.48 -12.11 -33.10
N GLY A 685 -13.59 -11.36 -33.06
CA GLY A 685 -14.44 -11.18 -31.88
C GLY A 685 -14.38 -9.79 -31.27
N THR A 686 -15.37 -9.49 -30.42
CA THR A 686 -15.52 -8.18 -29.77
C THR A 686 -14.35 -7.84 -28.85
N GLY A 687 -13.79 -8.83 -28.14
CA GLY A 687 -12.60 -8.62 -27.30
C GLY A 687 -11.35 -8.33 -28.12
N HIS A 688 -11.24 -8.92 -29.32
CA HIS A 688 -10.15 -8.60 -30.24
C HIS A 688 -10.27 -7.18 -30.79
N ALA A 689 -11.48 -6.74 -31.14
CA ALA A 689 -11.71 -5.36 -31.57
C ALA A 689 -11.32 -4.34 -30.49
N VAL A 690 -11.63 -4.60 -29.22
CA VAL A 690 -11.17 -3.76 -28.09
C VAL A 690 -9.64 -3.79 -27.97
N TRP A 691 -9.01 -4.97 -28.13
CA TRP A 691 -7.55 -5.12 -28.10
C TRP A 691 -6.82 -4.29 -29.18
N LEU A 692 -7.43 -4.06 -30.33
CA LEU A 692 -6.86 -3.18 -31.36
C LEU A 692 -6.73 -1.72 -30.89
N ALA A 693 -7.48 -1.32 -29.87
CA ALA A 693 -7.37 0.02 -29.27
C ALA A 693 -6.14 0.21 -28.37
N ARG A 694 -5.35 -0.85 -28.10
CA ARG A 694 -4.20 -0.79 -27.16
C ARG A 694 -3.24 0.36 -27.42
N GLU A 695 -2.91 0.66 -28.68
CA GLU A 695 -1.97 1.74 -29.03
C GLU A 695 -2.56 3.12 -28.76
N ARG A 696 -3.89 3.25 -28.81
CA ARG A 696 -4.62 4.50 -28.50
C ARG A 696 -4.90 4.65 -27.01
N LEU A 697 -4.76 3.58 -26.23
CA LEU A 697 -5.09 3.53 -24.80
C LEU A 697 -3.86 3.32 -23.91
N ALA A 698 -2.66 3.13 -24.49
CA ALA A 698 -1.45 2.76 -23.75
C ALA A 698 -1.17 3.70 -22.56
N ASP A 699 -1.38 5.01 -22.75
CA ASP A 699 -1.14 6.05 -21.74
C ASP A 699 -2.44 6.67 -21.20
N PHE A 700 -3.59 6.06 -21.46
CA PHE A 700 -4.88 6.62 -21.04
C PHE A 700 -5.15 6.37 -19.56
N ASP A 701 -5.10 7.44 -18.77
CA ASP A 701 -5.40 7.45 -17.33
C ASP A 701 -6.83 7.94 -17.06
N GLY A 702 -7.79 7.03 -17.15
CA GLY A 702 -9.21 7.33 -16.95
C GLY A 702 -10.10 6.09 -17.01
N ILE A 703 -11.40 6.28 -17.20
CA ILE A 703 -12.37 5.19 -17.28
C ILE A 703 -12.63 4.87 -18.77
N THR A 704 -12.41 3.62 -19.17
CA THR A 704 -12.82 3.15 -20.49
C THR A 704 -14.25 2.64 -20.44
N LEU A 705 -15.13 3.22 -21.26
CA LEU A 705 -16.51 2.78 -21.40
C LEU A 705 -16.64 2.00 -22.71
N VAL A 706 -16.91 0.69 -22.62
CA VAL A 706 -17.14 -0.15 -23.81
C VAL A 706 -18.64 -0.37 -23.99
N THR A 707 -19.16 -0.15 -25.20
CA THR A 707 -20.57 -0.44 -25.54
C THR A 707 -20.73 -0.84 -27.01
N GLU A 708 -21.90 -1.36 -27.39
CA GLU A 708 -22.22 -1.71 -28.77
C GLU A 708 -22.88 -0.55 -29.51
N GLY A 709 -22.51 -0.34 -30.78
CA GLY A 709 -23.17 0.66 -31.64
C GLY A 709 -24.63 0.32 -31.98
N THR A 710 -25.08 -0.89 -31.66
CA THR A 710 -26.50 -1.30 -31.79
C THR A 710 -27.33 -1.06 -30.52
N GLN A 711 -26.72 -0.58 -29.45
CA GLN A 711 -27.35 -0.40 -28.15
C GLN A 711 -28.14 0.92 -28.04
N ALA A 712 -29.08 1.15 -28.96
CA ALA A 712 -29.80 2.42 -29.06
C ALA A 712 -30.66 2.76 -27.83
N VAL A 713 -31.01 1.76 -27.01
CA VAL A 713 -31.73 1.91 -25.73
C VAL A 713 -30.85 2.36 -24.56
N LEU A 714 -29.53 2.55 -24.75
CA LEU A 714 -28.58 3.00 -23.73
C LEU A 714 -29.05 4.26 -23.00
N GLN A 715 -29.29 4.23 -21.68
CA GLN A 715 -29.72 5.40 -20.93
C GLN A 715 -28.58 6.17 -20.27
N ARG A 716 -28.69 7.50 -20.28
CA ARG A 716 -27.76 8.40 -19.57
C ARG A 716 -27.76 8.15 -18.05
N ASP A 717 -28.94 7.93 -17.47
CA ASP A 717 -29.10 7.72 -16.03
C ASP A 717 -28.41 6.43 -15.54
N THR A 718 -28.64 5.31 -16.24
CA THR A 718 -27.95 4.02 -16.05
C THR A 718 -26.43 4.19 -16.06
N VAL A 719 -25.90 4.94 -17.03
CA VAL A 719 -24.47 5.19 -17.15
C VAL A 719 -23.94 6.04 -15.99
N LEU A 720 -24.61 7.14 -15.63
CA LEU A 720 -24.18 8.01 -14.55
C LEU A 720 -24.24 7.31 -13.18
N LYS A 721 -25.30 6.55 -12.88
CA LYS A 721 -25.40 5.76 -11.64
C LYS A 721 -24.28 4.73 -11.54
N SER A 722 -24.00 4.05 -12.66
CA SER A 722 -22.92 3.06 -12.71
C SER A 722 -21.54 3.69 -12.47
N LEU A 723 -21.28 4.86 -13.07
CA LEU A 723 -20.03 5.61 -12.89
C LEU A 723 -19.88 6.12 -11.45
N LEU A 724 -20.95 6.68 -10.88
CA LEU A 724 -21.01 7.13 -9.49
C LEU A 724 -20.63 5.98 -8.54
N ILE A 725 -21.24 4.81 -8.71
CA ILE A 725 -20.96 3.62 -7.90
C ILE A 725 -19.54 3.10 -8.16
N HIS A 726 -19.09 3.08 -9.41
CA HIS A 726 -17.75 2.64 -9.78
C HIS A 726 -16.66 3.47 -9.09
N GLU A 727 -16.75 4.80 -9.16
CA GLU A 727 -15.81 5.70 -8.48
C GLU A 727 -15.96 5.65 -6.95
N ALA A 728 -17.19 5.57 -6.44
CA ALA A 728 -17.44 5.48 -5.02
C ALA A 728 -16.96 4.16 -4.41
N VAL A 729 -16.92 3.05 -5.17
CA VAL A 729 -16.28 1.79 -4.77
C VAL A 729 -14.78 1.86 -4.91
N GLY A 730 -14.23 2.49 -5.95
CA GLY A 730 -12.81 2.82 -6.11
C GLY A 730 -11.84 1.65 -6.25
N CYS A 731 -12.20 0.43 -5.82
CA CYS A 731 -11.40 -0.79 -5.91
C CYS A 731 -11.91 -1.79 -6.96
N ALA A 732 -13.05 -1.53 -7.58
CA ALA A 732 -13.60 -2.35 -8.65
C ALA A 732 -12.86 -2.05 -9.96
N VAL A 733 -12.28 -3.09 -10.57
CA VAL A 733 -11.59 -2.94 -11.87
C VAL A 733 -12.59 -2.82 -13.01
N MET A 734 -13.72 -3.51 -12.87
CA MET A 734 -14.78 -3.56 -13.86
C MET A 734 -16.13 -3.33 -13.20
N THR A 735 -17.00 -2.58 -13.85
CA THR A 735 -18.40 -2.42 -13.45
C THR A 735 -19.30 -2.59 -14.65
N MET A 736 -20.39 -3.33 -14.46
CA MET A 736 -21.34 -3.67 -15.50
C MET A 736 -22.75 -3.45 -14.99
N PRO A 737 -23.52 -2.52 -15.57
CA PRO A 737 -24.95 -2.49 -15.34
C PRO A 737 -25.58 -3.77 -15.90
N THR A 738 -26.49 -4.33 -15.11
CA THR A 738 -27.27 -5.52 -15.37
C THR A 738 -28.75 -5.23 -15.14
N THR A 739 -29.59 -6.15 -15.57
CA THR A 739 -31.02 -6.18 -15.25
C THR A 739 -31.43 -7.60 -14.91
N ALA A 740 -32.36 -7.75 -13.97
CA ALA A 740 -33.07 -9.01 -13.78
C ALA A 740 -33.93 -9.31 -15.01
N LYS A 741 -33.88 -10.53 -15.51
CA LYS A 741 -34.62 -10.96 -16.70
C LYS A 741 -34.87 -12.46 -16.72
N ASP A 742 -35.98 -12.86 -17.34
CA ASP A 742 -36.24 -14.26 -17.66
C ASP A 742 -35.42 -14.70 -18.88
N ARG A 743 -34.76 -15.86 -18.77
CA ARG A 743 -33.90 -16.44 -19.81
C ARG A 743 -32.82 -15.48 -20.32
N PRO A 744 -31.94 -14.99 -19.44
CA PRO A 744 -30.87 -14.06 -19.82
C PRO A 744 -29.93 -14.68 -20.85
N TYR A 745 -29.48 -13.85 -21.81
CA TYR A 745 -28.61 -14.28 -22.89
C TYR A 745 -27.15 -14.42 -22.45
N ALA A 746 -26.67 -13.45 -21.66
CA ALA A 746 -25.31 -13.34 -21.15
C ALA A 746 -25.32 -13.01 -19.65
N TYR A 747 -25.50 -14.04 -18.82
CA TYR A 747 -25.73 -13.89 -17.38
C TYR A 747 -24.47 -13.93 -16.55
N LEU A 748 -24.52 -13.25 -15.39
CA LEU A 748 -23.48 -13.32 -14.38
C LEU A 748 -23.77 -14.48 -13.42
N ARG A 749 -22.71 -15.17 -12.98
CA ARG A 749 -22.77 -16.08 -11.84
C ARG A 749 -22.16 -15.41 -10.64
N ARG A 750 -22.80 -15.59 -9.48
CA ARG A 750 -22.34 -15.08 -8.20
C ARG A 750 -22.00 -16.21 -7.24
N ASP A 751 -21.08 -15.95 -6.32
CA ASP A 751 -20.80 -16.84 -5.19
C ASP A 751 -21.86 -16.70 -4.08
N ASP A 752 -21.66 -17.40 -2.97
CA ASP A 752 -22.54 -17.39 -1.79
C ASP A 752 -22.58 -16.03 -1.07
N GLN A 753 -21.57 -15.17 -1.30
CA GLN A 753 -21.50 -13.81 -0.79
C GLN A 753 -22.03 -12.77 -1.79
N GLY A 754 -22.51 -13.23 -2.95
CA GLY A 754 -23.06 -12.39 -4.01
C GLY A 754 -22.02 -11.69 -4.88
N PHE A 755 -20.74 -12.00 -4.78
CA PHE A 755 -19.72 -11.45 -5.69
C PHE A 755 -19.77 -12.15 -7.05
N VAL A 756 -19.50 -11.39 -8.13
CA VAL A 756 -19.41 -11.94 -9.48
C VAL A 756 -18.23 -12.90 -9.56
N CYS A 757 -18.51 -14.18 -9.84
CA CYS A 757 -17.50 -15.22 -9.98
C CYS A 757 -17.38 -15.76 -11.42
N ASP A 758 -18.35 -15.47 -12.29
CA ASP A 758 -18.25 -15.78 -13.72
C ASP A 758 -19.20 -14.92 -14.58
N SER A 759 -18.96 -14.89 -15.89
CA SER A 759 -19.86 -14.35 -16.91
C SER A 759 -20.04 -15.38 -18.02
N CYS A 760 -21.28 -15.75 -18.31
CA CYS A 760 -21.63 -16.87 -19.17
C CYS A 760 -22.51 -16.44 -20.34
N GLU A 761 -22.18 -16.85 -21.57
CA GLU A 761 -23.01 -16.60 -22.76
C GLU A 761 -23.58 -17.90 -23.35
N THR A 762 -24.89 -17.95 -23.50
CA THR A 762 -25.61 -19.16 -23.96
C THR A 762 -25.22 -19.63 -25.37
N ARG A 763 -24.89 -18.71 -26.28
CA ARG A 763 -24.61 -19.05 -27.70
C ARG A 763 -23.14 -19.34 -27.97
N LEU A 764 -22.26 -18.38 -27.66
CA LEU A 764 -20.83 -18.50 -27.99
C LEU A 764 -20.15 -19.61 -27.15
N GLU A 765 -20.51 -19.69 -25.87
CA GLU A 765 -19.88 -20.59 -24.92
C GLU A 765 -20.68 -21.89 -24.73
N GLY A 766 -21.91 -21.94 -25.25
CA GLY A 766 -22.81 -23.07 -25.01
C GLY A 766 -23.25 -23.20 -23.55
N ALA A 767 -23.22 -22.09 -22.78
CA ALA A 767 -23.61 -22.11 -21.38
C ALA A 767 -25.08 -22.53 -21.23
N PRO A 768 -25.42 -23.31 -20.18
CA PRO A 768 -26.78 -23.78 -19.98
C PRO A 768 -27.71 -22.57 -19.77
N PRO A 769 -28.91 -22.56 -20.39
CA PRO A 769 -29.89 -21.52 -20.15
C PRO A 769 -30.40 -21.60 -18.71
N ILE A 770 -30.60 -20.46 -18.08
CA ILE A 770 -31.24 -20.36 -16.76
C ILE A 770 -32.63 -19.74 -16.93
N GLU A 771 -33.55 -20.07 -16.02
CA GLU A 771 -34.93 -19.59 -16.10
C GLU A 771 -35.04 -18.09 -15.82
N ARG A 772 -34.33 -17.63 -14.79
CA ARG A 772 -34.27 -16.23 -14.36
C ARG A 772 -32.88 -15.91 -13.83
N GLY A 773 -32.39 -14.71 -14.10
CA GLY A 773 -31.10 -14.24 -13.61
C GLY A 773 -30.80 -12.80 -14.03
N GLU A 774 -29.58 -12.35 -13.81
CA GLU A 774 -29.09 -11.06 -14.30
C GLU A 774 -28.58 -11.18 -15.72
N ASP A 775 -28.98 -10.28 -16.62
CA ASP A 775 -28.38 -10.10 -17.95
C ASP A 775 -27.62 -8.78 -17.99
N ASN A 776 -26.47 -8.72 -18.66
CA ASN A 776 -25.76 -7.45 -18.83
C ASN A 776 -26.37 -6.61 -19.97
N VAL A 777 -26.31 -5.28 -19.87
CA VAL A 777 -26.92 -4.37 -20.85
C VAL A 777 -25.95 -3.85 -21.91
N SER A 778 -24.90 -4.62 -22.22
CA SER A 778 -23.89 -4.25 -23.23
C SER A 778 -23.19 -2.90 -22.99
N VAL A 779 -22.96 -2.56 -21.72
CA VAL A 779 -22.20 -1.40 -21.26
C VAL A 779 -21.23 -1.86 -20.19
N TYR A 780 -19.98 -1.45 -20.29
CA TYR A 780 -18.92 -1.92 -19.41
C TYR A 780 -17.97 -0.78 -19.07
N PHE A 781 -17.72 -0.56 -17.79
CA PHE A 781 -16.76 0.41 -17.28
C PHE A 781 -15.52 -0.31 -16.81
N MET A 782 -14.36 0.11 -17.29
CA MET A 782 -13.07 -0.47 -16.97
C MET A 782 -12.08 0.61 -16.59
N GLU A 783 -11.32 0.34 -15.54
CA GLU A 783 -10.13 1.12 -15.21
C GLU A 783 -9.14 1.10 -16.39
N GLY A 784 -8.79 2.26 -16.95
CA GLY A 784 -8.00 2.36 -18.18
C GLY A 784 -6.65 1.65 -18.09
N ARG A 785 -5.97 1.80 -16.94
CA ARG A 785 -4.70 1.14 -16.61
C ARG A 785 -4.80 -0.39 -16.53
N GLU A 786 -5.98 -0.90 -16.20
CA GLU A 786 -6.22 -2.33 -15.96
C GLU A 786 -6.79 -3.03 -17.20
N LEU A 787 -7.37 -2.27 -18.14
CA LEU A 787 -7.99 -2.83 -19.34
C LEU A 787 -7.00 -3.62 -20.20
N LEU A 788 -5.82 -3.08 -20.50
CA LEU A 788 -4.85 -3.74 -21.37
C LEU A 788 -4.24 -5.00 -20.72
N PRO A 789 -3.77 -4.97 -19.46
CA PRO A 789 -3.35 -6.19 -18.76
C PRO A 789 -4.46 -7.25 -18.72
N ALA A 790 -5.71 -6.87 -18.43
CA ALA A 790 -6.82 -7.81 -18.36
C ALA A 790 -7.17 -8.42 -19.72
N LEU A 791 -7.12 -7.62 -20.80
CA LEU A 791 -7.31 -8.10 -22.16
C LEU A 791 -6.21 -9.05 -22.61
N GLU A 792 -4.94 -8.77 -22.30
CA GLU A 792 -3.83 -9.65 -22.66
C GLU A 792 -3.95 -10.98 -21.91
N ALA A 793 -4.30 -10.95 -20.62
CA ALA A 793 -4.57 -12.17 -19.84
C ALA A 793 -5.74 -12.96 -20.44
N ALA A 794 -6.85 -12.30 -20.81
CA ALA A 794 -7.99 -12.92 -21.46
C ALA A 794 -7.62 -13.53 -22.82
N ARG A 795 -6.81 -12.83 -23.61
CA ARG A 795 -6.32 -13.29 -24.89
C ARG A 795 -5.43 -14.53 -24.72
N GLN A 796 -4.46 -14.51 -23.82
CA GLN A 796 -3.60 -15.65 -23.52
C GLN A 796 -4.40 -16.86 -23.00
N ARG A 797 -5.43 -16.61 -22.20
CA ARG A 797 -6.36 -17.63 -21.72
C ARG A 797 -7.16 -18.23 -22.88
N ALA A 798 -7.67 -17.42 -23.81
CA ALA A 798 -8.53 -17.86 -24.90
C ALA A 798 -7.78 -18.51 -26.08
N LEU A 799 -6.48 -18.27 -26.23
CA LEU A 799 -5.64 -18.80 -27.31
C LEU A 799 -5.30 -20.29 -27.14
N ASP A 800 -5.41 -21.07 -28.20
CA ASP A 800 -4.73 -22.35 -28.34
C ASP A 800 -3.27 -22.10 -28.77
N ARG A 801 -2.33 -22.45 -27.88
CA ARG A 801 -0.90 -22.20 -28.12
C ARG A 801 -0.32 -23.04 -29.27
N SER A 802 -0.97 -24.15 -29.64
CA SER A 802 -0.50 -25.02 -30.72
C SER A 802 -0.87 -24.51 -32.11
N THR A 803 -2.03 -23.84 -32.21
CA THR A 803 -2.57 -23.34 -33.49
C THR A 803 -2.47 -21.82 -33.63
N GLY A 804 -2.29 -21.08 -32.53
CA GLY A 804 -2.34 -19.62 -32.50
C GLY A 804 -3.74 -19.04 -32.67
N ALA A 805 -4.79 -19.87 -32.74
CA ALA A 805 -6.17 -19.47 -32.89
C ALA A 805 -6.91 -19.38 -31.55
N TYR A 806 -8.00 -18.61 -31.48
CA TYR A 806 -8.88 -18.63 -30.31
C TYR A 806 -9.66 -19.94 -30.23
N ARG A 807 -9.75 -20.55 -29.04
CA ARG A 807 -10.41 -21.86 -28.84
C ARG A 807 -11.89 -21.86 -29.22
N LEU A 808 -12.57 -20.73 -29.05
CA LEU A 808 -13.97 -20.52 -29.46
C LEU A 808 -14.09 -19.85 -30.85
N GLY A 809 -12.99 -19.80 -31.61
CA GLY A 809 -12.91 -19.11 -32.91
C GLY A 809 -12.91 -17.58 -32.82
N GLN A 810 -13.18 -17.01 -31.64
CA GLN A 810 -13.17 -15.57 -31.39
C GLN A 810 -12.84 -15.27 -29.91
N LEU A 811 -12.37 -14.05 -29.63
CA LEU A 811 -12.21 -13.51 -28.27
C LEU A 811 -13.48 -12.77 -27.83
N GLY A 812 -14.21 -13.34 -26.88
CA GLY A 812 -15.47 -12.77 -26.37
C GLY A 812 -15.26 -11.64 -25.35
N PHE A 813 -16.01 -10.55 -25.50
CA PHE A 813 -16.11 -9.46 -24.53
C PHE A 813 -17.57 -9.35 -24.05
N PRO A 814 -17.85 -9.25 -22.73
CA PRO A 814 -16.89 -9.10 -21.63
C PRO A 814 -16.39 -10.42 -21.02
N ASN A 815 -16.96 -11.57 -21.40
CA ASN A 815 -16.86 -12.81 -20.62
C ASN A 815 -15.43 -13.28 -20.32
N GLU A 816 -14.54 -13.31 -21.32
CA GLU A 816 -13.15 -13.76 -21.12
C GLU A 816 -12.35 -12.80 -20.22
N ILE A 817 -12.72 -11.51 -20.19
CA ILE A 817 -12.13 -10.52 -19.29
C ILE A 817 -12.66 -10.71 -17.88
N VAL A 818 -13.97 -10.88 -17.68
CA VAL A 818 -14.54 -11.16 -16.36
C VAL A 818 -13.88 -12.42 -15.77
N LYS A 819 -13.78 -13.50 -16.55
CA LYS A 819 -13.10 -14.74 -16.15
C LYS A 819 -11.64 -14.51 -15.77
N SER A 820 -10.92 -13.69 -16.53
CA SER A 820 -9.52 -13.36 -16.24
C SER A 820 -9.36 -12.50 -14.99
N LEU A 821 -10.21 -11.48 -14.81
CA LEU A 821 -10.22 -10.63 -13.64
C LEU A 821 -10.55 -11.43 -12.38
N VAL A 822 -11.59 -12.26 -12.42
CA VAL A 822 -11.97 -13.11 -11.29
C VAL A 822 -10.87 -14.11 -10.95
N ALA A 823 -10.28 -14.76 -11.95
CA ALA A 823 -9.17 -15.68 -11.75
C ALA A 823 -7.92 -15.00 -11.15
N ALA A 824 -7.71 -13.72 -11.46
CA ALA A 824 -6.66 -12.89 -10.86
C ALA A 824 -7.04 -12.31 -9.49
N GLY A 825 -8.22 -12.65 -8.95
CA GLY A 825 -8.71 -12.09 -7.71
C GLY A 825 -8.93 -10.58 -7.82
N ARG A 826 -9.43 -10.06 -8.94
CA ARG A 826 -9.84 -8.65 -9.11
C ARG A 826 -11.36 -8.49 -9.00
N LEU A 827 -11.81 -7.45 -8.29
CA LEU A 827 -13.24 -7.19 -8.07
C LEU A 827 -13.94 -6.74 -9.37
N VAL A 828 -15.01 -7.44 -9.71
CA VAL A 828 -15.95 -7.11 -10.79
C VAL A 828 -17.32 -6.84 -10.18
N LEU A 829 -17.91 -5.67 -10.47
CA LEU A 829 -19.25 -5.31 -10.00
C LEU A 829 -20.29 -5.54 -11.10
N GLY A 830 -21.31 -6.33 -10.80
CA GLY A 830 -22.57 -6.36 -11.54
C GLY A 830 -23.62 -5.54 -10.79
N LEU A 831 -24.24 -4.55 -11.44
CA LEU A 831 -25.21 -3.65 -10.82
C LEU A 831 -26.58 -3.79 -11.48
N CYS A 832 -27.54 -4.41 -10.81
CA CYS A 832 -28.89 -4.70 -11.33
C CYS A 832 -29.80 -3.46 -11.40
N LEU A 833 -29.29 -2.37 -11.99
CA LEU A 833 -29.87 -1.03 -11.96
C LEU A 833 -30.55 -0.61 -13.25
N ALA A 834 -30.38 -1.38 -14.32
CA ALA A 834 -30.99 -1.09 -15.60
C ALA A 834 -32.40 -1.66 -15.67
N GLU A 835 -33.23 -1.07 -16.52
CA GLU A 835 -34.54 -1.64 -16.83
C GLU A 835 -34.40 -2.83 -17.79
N GLU A 836 -35.35 -3.78 -17.75
CA GLU A 836 -35.23 -5.03 -18.52
C GLU A 836 -35.09 -4.81 -20.03
N TRP A 837 -35.78 -3.80 -20.57
CA TRP A 837 -35.71 -3.41 -21.98
C TRP A 837 -34.36 -2.79 -22.37
N GLU A 838 -33.54 -2.33 -21.41
CA GLU A 838 -32.17 -1.89 -21.69
C GLU A 838 -31.28 -3.06 -22.11
N ALA A 839 -31.63 -4.32 -21.85
CA ALA A 839 -30.90 -5.47 -22.40
C ALA A 839 -31.20 -5.73 -23.90
N GLN A 840 -32.08 -4.94 -24.54
CA GLN A 840 -32.46 -5.14 -25.94
C GLN A 840 -31.47 -4.47 -26.91
N SER A 841 -30.68 -5.29 -27.61
CA SER A 841 -29.82 -4.88 -28.74
C SER A 841 -30.44 -5.30 -30.10
N LEU A 842 -29.94 -4.75 -31.21
CA LEU A 842 -30.40 -5.09 -32.57
C LEU A 842 -29.74 -6.37 -33.10
N LYS A 843 -30.50 -7.46 -33.14
CA LYS A 843 -30.10 -8.77 -33.69
C LYS A 843 -30.77 -9.05 -35.04
N THR A 844 -32.03 -8.63 -35.22
CA THR A 844 -32.84 -8.78 -36.45
C THR A 844 -33.52 -7.45 -36.81
N PRO A 845 -34.04 -7.27 -38.05
CA PRO A 845 -34.75 -6.05 -38.42
C PRO A 845 -36.02 -5.77 -37.60
N SER A 846 -36.69 -6.81 -37.08
CA SER A 846 -37.87 -6.65 -36.21
C SER A 846 -37.54 -5.95 -34.90
N ASP A 847 -36.30 -6.06 -34.42
CA ASP A 847 -35.86 -5.43 -33.17
C ASP A 847 -35.91 -3.89 -33.27
N CYS A 848 -35.82 -3.31 -34.48
CA CYS A 848 -35.93 -1.86 -34.67
C CYS A 848 -37.29 -1.32 -34.21
N ALA A 849 -38.38 -2.07 -34.43
CA ALA A 849 -39.72 -1.68 -34.01
C ALA A 849 -39.87 -1.78 -32.48
N THR A 850 -39.33 -2.85 -31.88
CA THR A 850 -39.30 -3.01 -30.41
C THR A 850 -38.51 -1.89 -29.74
N VAL A 851 -37.29 -1.63 -30.24
CA VAL A 851 -36.44 -0.56 -29.70
C VAL A 851 -37.12 0.81 -29.87
N ALA A 852 -37.78 1.09 -30.99
CA ALA A 852 -38.47 2.35 -31.23
C ALA A 852 -39.50 2.71 -30.13
N GLN A 853 -40.16 1.72 -29.54
CA GLN A 853 -41.10 1.93 -28.42
C GLN A 853 -40.43 2.53 -27.18
N TRP A 854 -39.15 2.21 -26.96
CA TRP A 854 -38.40 2.61 -25.77
C TRP A 854 -37.57 3.89 -25.97
N VAL A 855 -37.17 4.20 -27.20
CA VAL A 855 -36.47 5.46 -27.52
C VAL A 855 -37.42 6.63 -27.79
N ALA A 856 -38.67 6.37 -28.23
CA ALA A 856 -39.67 7.42 -28.48
C ALA A 856 -39.97 8.35 -27.27
N PRO A 857 -40.08 7.86 -26.02
CA PRO A 857 -40.33 8.70 -24.85
C PRO A 857 -39.20 9.69 -24.52
N ARG A 858 -37.97 9.48 -25.03
CA ARG A 858 -36.86 10.43 -24.81
C ARG A 858 -37.08 11.79 -25.46
N ASN A 859 -37.88 11.85 -26.53
CA ASN A 859 -38.24 13.09 -27.21
C ASN A 859 -39.38 13.88 -26.53
N THR A 860 -40.03 13.32 -25.50
CA THR A 860 -41.22 13.94 -24.86
C THR A 860 -41.10 14.11 -23.33
N ARG A 861 -40.08 13.55 -22.67
CA ARG A 861 -39.89 13.66 -21.23
C ARG A 861 -39.18 14.96 -20.81
N THR A 862 -39.84 15.76 -19.98
CA THR A 862 -39.23 16.84 -19.20
C THR A 862 -38.43 16.23 -18.03
N PRO A 863 -37.28 16.80 -17.60
CA PRO A 863 -36.53 16.26 -16.47
C PRO A 863 -37.39 16.23 -15.19
N GLY A 864 -37.53 15.05 -14.55
CA GLY A 864 -38.11 14.93 -13.20
C GLY A 864 -39.35 14.05 -13.00
N GLN A 865 -39.93 13.44 -14.04
CA GLN A 865 -41.06 12.49 -13.84
C GLN A 865 -40.58 11.04 -13.69
N ARG A 866 -40.83 10.44 -12.52
CA ARG A 866 -40.70 8.99 -12.27
C ARG A 866 -41.77 8.20 -13.03
N SER A 867 -41.44 6.97 -13.39
CA SER A 867 -42.35 6.03 -14.06
C SER A 867 -43.29 5.36 -13.07
N ASP A 868 -44.56 5.74 -13.08
CA ASP A 868 -45.64 4.86 -12.63
C ASP A 868 -46.08 4.02 -13.83
N TRP A 869 -45.50 2.83 -13.97
CA TRP A 869 -46.09 1.78 -14.80
C TRP A 869 -46.75 0.78 -13.87
N THR A 870 -48.03 1.05 -13.57
CA THR A 870 -48.95 0.02 -13.09
C THR A 870 -49.20 -1.00 -14.19
N GLU A 871 -49.21 -2.26 -13.78
CA GLU A 871 -49.61 -3.44 -14.55
C GLU A 871 -50.83 -3.20 -15.47
N GLY A 872 -50.74 -3.77 -16.67
CA GLY A 872 -51.85 -3.95 -17.61
C GLY A 872 -51.27 -4.39 -18.96
N SER A 873 -51.66 -5.51 -19.57
CA SER A 873 -52.85 -6.33 -19.41
C SER A 873 -52.63 -7.64 -20.16
N GLU A 874 -53.22 -8.73 -19.65
CA GLU A 874 -53.46 -9.97 -20.40
C GLU A 874 -54.02 -9.69 -21.81
N GLY A 875 -53.58 -10.51 -22.77
CA GLY A 875 -54.01 -10.53 -24.17
C GLY A 875 -53.22 -11.53 -24.99
#